data_AF-A0A847GYV8-F1
#
_entry.id   AF-A0A847GYV8-F1
#
_cell.length_a   1.000
_cell.length_b   1.000
_cell.length_c   1.000
_cell.angle_alpha   90.00
_cell.angle_beta   90.00
_cell.angle_gamma   90.00
#
_symmetry.space_group_name_H-M   'P 1'
#
loop_
_entity.id
_entity.type
_entity.pdbx_description
1 polymer ?
#
loop_
_entity_poly.entity_id
_entity_poly.type
_entity_poly.pdbx_seq_one_letter_code
_entity_poly.pdbx_strand_id
1 'polypeptide(L)'
;MKVKWLLSGAVVLLLGAGIARPAHGQFTLGTGFQAGDTIQTLTVGIDVGGDTDALQEPLALDLGLGFPIWLHPVGRQPEESLPFGAIPQEGDAGDAHPPGVHATYTFRLEGEPGMDALLATPQLLAGVRVSDITRIGFASQGLNNWVLAGYSLEINGRPFASNNVVNGRAQAALVSAQTNLAEADSQVAPLETERDELLSLVEAQLATAEDQTRLAEVQTQLDQAQRDRSWAEGQIQGRYPWFEDPGFRSPWRQQASVKSVRVTLTTCTHTGAGTENVVYFRTGGKKYALSSPLTPLNAARGPQTFELDLAAGPLAAADLRGYALGMLANPFPYAEAPDRWHPQRLLVEVDGRVVYDSEQAEMDRLSLEAIRLIPPAHRNEQGETVTNAPTARETCLWEAGRGQGVDLAQQQALPLPAADDPAFPAAEPLPDELAADEALAEDALAEPDLWDVDVGADFWCEDFDSGFPLFPGEMPGGWGLPPGAVWPDWNPGWGEMPPWLDFVFNWLLPDADDLPPGEDPPPEGDPFQVESVRITEGWDVNGTLTIAWTTSGDTAGLDHLLVQLQEVYPDRDFPFGAVILSETVPLGQTEYSGTLPAPAADCRFVAPVVTAVPADPLASPHQRRGPAKAVFPAGSSVAQQPQLGNTYVCERPPAVIIPGAVNFGGEPAGLGRAVWAAGELATHNALLFDNPTPGWNVGARTEVDDTLHFHLQTSPISGRRRVLVHVGFIHGAGGGNDAQVEMRCGVLPIGPGALHTYGPVIAHVVNPVGGPPSPMPLLEQVIDSADSGAFSAYLFVSFTVRGGAVDAAHPPALVGVRMIPEP
;
A
#
# COMPACT_ATOMS: atom_id res chain seq x y z
N MET A 1 91.67 -34.91 18.71
CA MET A 1 91.11 -36.04 19.49
C MET A 1 90.82 -35.54 20.90
N LYS A 2 89.82 -35.96 21.67
CA LYS A 2 88.56 -36.71 21.43
C LYS A 2 87.75 -36.61 22.77
N VAL A 3 86.44 -36.29 22.72
CA VAL A 3 85.29 -37.03 23.35
C VAL A 3 85.35 -37.37 24.86
N LYS A 4 84.34 -37.23 25.74
CA LYS A 4 82.86 -36.96 25.76
C LYS A 4 82.56 -36.23 27.11
N TRP A 5 81.40 -35.69 27.52
CA TRP A 5 79.96 -35.72 27.17
C TRP A 5 79.43 -34.25 27.05
N LEU A 6 78.26 -33.89 26.49
CA LEU A 6 76.84 -34.31 26.60
C LEU A 6 76.17 -33.88 27.92
N LEU A 7 75.25 -32.90 27.82
CA LEU A 7 74.45 -32.31 28.90
C LEU A 7 73.04 -32.07 28.36
N SER A 8 72.01 -32.55 29.05
CA SER A 8 70.61 -32.51 28.61
C SER A 8 69.79 -31.47 29.39
N GLY A 9 68.94 -30.71 28.71
CA GLY A 9 67.99 -29.76 29.30
C GLY A 9 66.80 -29.56 28.36
N ALA A 10 65.58 -29.61 28.88
CA ALA A 10 64.37 -29.83 28.09
C ALA A 10 63.87 -28.58 27.32
N VAL A 11 63.00 -28.84 26.34
CA VAL A 11 62.21 -27.84 25.61
C VAL A 11 61.28 -27.09 26.56
N VAL A 12 61.12 -25.78 26.34
CA VAL A 12 60.02 -24.96 26.86
C VAL A 12 59.38 -24.23 25.67
N LEU A 13 58.05 -24.18 25.60
CA LEU A 13 57.33 -23.52 24.51
C LEU A 13 57.47 -21.99 24.58
N LEU A 14 57.55 -21.35 23.41
CA LEU A 14 57.40 -19.91 23.26
C LEU A 14 55.92 -19.50 23.33
N LEU A 15 55.31 -19.59 24.51
CA LEU A 15 54.08 -18.85 24.83
C LEU A 15 54.46 -17.44 25.29
N GLY A 16 54.72 -16.59 24.31
CA GLY A 16 55.12 -15.19 24.47
C GLY A 16 54.08 -14.23 23.89
N ALA A 17 52.80 -14.40 24.25
CA ALA A 17 51.74 -13.46 23.90
C ALA A 17 52.00 -12.12 24.60
N GLY A 18 52.69 -11.21 23.91
CA GLY A 18 52.99 -9.89 24.43
C GLY A 18 51.71 -9.07 24.53
N ILE A 19 51.18 -8.92 25.76
CA ILE A 19 50.04 -8.04 26.05
C ILE A 19 50.50 -6.59 25.90
N ALA A 20 50.58 -6.12 24.67
CA ALA A 20 50.66 -4.72 24.32
C ALA A 20 49.29 -4.09 24.61
N ARG A 21 49.07 -3.68 25.86
CA ARG A 21 47.95 -2.79 26.20
C ARG A 21 48.01 -1.57 25.28
N PRO A 22 46.97 -1.28 24.47
CA PRO A 22 46.92 -0.03 23.72
C PRO A 22 47.03 1.16 24.68
N ALA A 23 47.68 2.24 24.24
CA ALA A 23 47.60 3.52 24.94
C ALA A 23 46.16 4.05 24.87
N HIS A 24 45.78 4.89 25.84
CA HIS A 24 44.45 5.51 26.02
C HIS A 24 43.65 5.63 24.72
N GLY A 25 42.65 4.77 24.57
CA GLY A 25 41.83 4.70 23.36
C GLY A 25 40.84 5.86 23.26
N GLN A 26 40.53 6.19 22.02
CA GLN A 26 39.59 7.22 21.61
C GLN A 26 38.61 6.57 20.62
N PHE A 27 37.34 7.00 20.60
CA PHE A 27 36.35 6.50 19.65
C PHE A 27 36.94 6.47 18.23
N THR A 28 36.81 5.33 17.56
CA THR A 28 37.42 5.05 16.26
C THR A 28 36.34 4.63 15.26
N LEU A 29 36.15 5.42 14.21
CA LEU A 29 35.32 5.06 13.05
C LEU A 29 36.18 4.37 11.98
N GLY A 30 35.66 3.32 11.37
CA GLY A 30 36.27 2.61 10.26
C GLY A 30 36.28 3.45 8.98
N THR A 31 37.34 3.32 8.18
CA THR A 31 37.49 4.03 6.90
C THR A 31 37.43 3.06 5.73
N GLY A 32 36.56 3.31 4.76
CA GLY A 32 36.39 2.46 3.57
C GLY A 32 34.98 1.91 3.33
N PHE A 33 33.97 2.45 4.00
CA PHE A 33 32.56 2.22 3.68
C PHE A 33 32.03 3.31 2.73
N GLN A 34 31.10 2.95 1.85
CA GLN A 34 30.28 3.91 1.08
C GLN A 34 28.88 3.98 1.68
N ALA A 35 28.17 5.09 1.45
CA ALA A 35 26.79 5.28 1.93
C ALA A 35 25.86 4.13 1.52
N GLY A 36 25.96 3.69 0.26
CA GLY A 36 25.16 2.60 -0.30
C GLY A 36 25.62 1.18 0.02
N ASP A 37 26.66 0.97 0.83
CA ASP A 37 27.08 -0.39 1.24
C ASP A 37 25.93 -1.05 2.03
N THR A 38 25.42 -2.19 1.57
CA THR A 38 24.37 -2.95 2.27
C THR A 38 24.93 -3.76 3.44
N ILE A 39 24.15 -3.92 4.51
CA ILE A 39 24.53 -4.69 5.70
C ILE A 39 24.11 -6.15 5.51
N GLN A 40 25.04 -6.98 5.03
CA GLN A 40 24.86 -8.43 4.89
C GLN A 40 25.25 -9.18 6.17
N THR A 41 26.16 -8.62 6.95
CA THR A 41 26.56 -9.14 8.27
C THR A 41 26.93 -7.98 9.19
N LEU A 42 26.41 -8.01 10.41
CA LEU A 42 26.81 -7.14 11.51
C LEU A 42 27.35 -8.01 12.64
N THR A 43 28.56 -7.74 13.10
CA THR A 43 29.16 -8.40 14.27
C THR A 43 29.35 -7.36 15.37
N VAL A 44 28.83 -7.67 16.56
CA VAL A 44 28.83 -6.80 17.75
C VAL A 44 29.67 -7.48 18.84
N GLY A 45 30.78 -6.86 19.22
CA GLY A 45 31.58 -7.23 20.39
C GLY A 45 31.31 -6.26 21.55
N ILE A 46 31.22 -6.77 22.78
CA ILE A 46 31.06 -5.95 23.99
C ILE A 46 32.08 -6.37 25.08
N ASP A 47 32.60 -5.39 25.81
CA ASP A 47 33.45 -5.59 26.99
C ASP A 47 32.67 -5.22 28.26
N VAL A 48 32.48 -6.17 29.17
CA VAL A 48 31.90 -5.89 30.51
C VAL A 48 33.01 -5.54 31.49
N GLY A 49 32.78 -4.51 32.32
CA GLY A 49 33.73 -4.07 33.35
C GLY A 49 34.23 -5.21 34.26
N GLY A 50 35.51 -5.17 34.65
CA GLY A 50 36.11 -6.22 35.50
C GLY A 50 35.78 -6.10 36.99
N ASP A 51 35.54 -4.89 37.48
CA ASP A 51 35.24 -4.59 38.89
C ASP A 51 33.73 -4.31 39.11
N THR A 52 32.84 -5.06 38.42
CA THR A 52 31.38 -4.84 38.45
C THR A 52 30.57 -6.13 38.56
N ASP A 53 29.25 -5.99 38.69
CA ASP A 53 28.32 -7.11 38.54
C ASP A 53 28.39 -7.70 37.12
N ALA A 54 27.95 -8.96 36.98
CA ALA A 54 27.70 -9.58 35.69
C ALA A 54 26.53 -8.90 34.98
N LEU A 55 26.61 -8.79 33.66
CA LEU A 55 25.46 -8.38 32.84
C LEU A 55 24.47 -9.55 32.76
N GLN A 56 23.27 -9.33 33.29
CA GLN A 56 22.20 -10.33 33.50
C GLN A 56 20.81 -9.73 33.20
N GLU A 57 20.74 -8.77 32.29
CA GLU A 57 19.51 -8.11 31.84
C GLU A 57 19.51 -7.97 30.31
N PRO A 58 18.34 -7.90 29.64
CA PRO A 58 18.29 -7.76 28.20
C PRO A 58 18.99 -6.48 27.74
N LEU A 59 19.96 -6.64 26.83
CA LEU A 59 20.73 -5.56 26.23
C LEU A 59 20.48 -5.51 24.72
N ALA A 60 20.22 -4.32 24.20
CA ALA A 60 20.13 -4.04 22.78
C ALA A 60 21.17 -3.00 22.34
N LEU A 61 21.69 -3.19 21.13
CA LEU A 61 22.31 -2.15 20.33
C LEU A 61 21.21 -1.41 19.55
N ASP A 62 21.22 -0.08 19.61
CA ASP A 62 20.39 0.78 18.78
C ASP A 62 21.26 1.54 17.76
N LEU A 63 20.91 1.40 16.49
CA LEU A 63 21.56 2.07 15.36
C LEU A 63 20.67 3.20 14.75
N GLY A 64 19.50 3.47 15.35
CA GLY A 64 18.51 4.42 14.86
C GLY A 64 17.70 3.89 13.67
N LEU A 65 17.48 2.57 13.61
CA LEU A 65 16.81 1.88 12.50
C LEU A 65 15.29 1.70 12.71
N GLY A 66 14.73 2.13 13.85
CA GLY A 66 13.35 1.88 14.25
C GLY A 66 13.12 0.52 14.92
N PHE A 67 14.09 -0.39 14.82
CA PHE A 67 14.11 -1.69 15.51
C PHE A 67 15.41 -1.88 16.30
N PRO A 68 15.36 -2.48 17.51
CA PRO A 68 16.54 -2.79 18.30
C PRO A 68 17.27 -4.04 17.79
N ILE A 69 18.57 -4.14 18.09
CA ILE A 69 19.40 -5.30 17.78
C ILE A 69 19.79 -5.96 19.12
N TRP A 70 19.03 -6.98 19.52
CA TRP A 70 19.15 -7.63 20.82
C TRP A 70 20.39 -8.53 20.92
N LEU A 71 21.18 -8.37 21.97
CA LEU A 71 22.37 -9.20 22.25
C LEU A 71 21.96 -10.49 23.02
N HIS A 72 20.96 -11.19 22.47
CA HIS A 72 20.44 -12.46 22.97
C HIS A 72 21.55 -13.54 22.97
N PRO A 73 21.59 -14.48 23.93
CA PRO A 73 20.58 -14.78 24.97
C PRO A 73 20.69 -13.96 26.27
N VAL A 74 21.61 -12.99 26.35
CA VAL A 74 21.93 -12.32 27.62
C VAL A 74 20.72 -11.71 28.32
N GLY A 75 20.55 -12.07 29.58
CA GLY A 75 19.54 -11.53 30.49
C GLY A 75 18.10 -11.96 30.21
N ARG A 76 17.88 -12.92 29.30
CA ARG A 76 16.57 -13.52 29.03
C ARG A 76 16.52 -14.96 29.52
N GLN A 77 15.32 -15.49 29.74
CA GLN A 77 15.13 -16.95 29.89
C GLN A 77 14.98 -17.62 28.51
N PRO A 78 15.36 -18.89 28.34
CA PRO A 78 15.16 -19.62 27.07
C PRO A 78 13.68 -19.71 26.63
N GLU A 79 12.76 -19.68 27.59
CA GLU A 79 11.30 -19.72 27.39
C GLU A 79 10.67 -18.32 27.13
N GLU A 80 11.48 -17.25 27.11
CA GLU A 80 11.00 -15.86 27.14
C GLU A 80 10.63 -15.36 25.74
N SER A 81 9.39 -14.86 25.59
CA SER A 81 8.91 -14.26 24.34
C SER A 81 9.78 -13.07 23.92
N LEU A 82 10.37 -13.17 22.73
CA LEU A 82 11.26 -12.16 22.19
C LEU A 82 10.44 -10.98 21.62
N PRO A 83 10.70 -9.74 22.06
CA PRO A 83 10.06 -8.55 21.49
C PRO A 83 10.65 -8.23 20.11
N PHE A 84 9.94 -7.39 19.35
CA PHE A 84 10.38 -6.89 18.05
C PHE A 84 11.84 -6.40 18.07
N GLY A 85 12.61 -6.81 17.07
CA GLY A 85 14.04 -6.53 16.94
C GLY A 85 14.80 -7.70 16.31
N ALA A 86 16.05 -7.44 15.91
CA ALA A 86 16.94 -8.46 15.39
C ALA A 86 17.60 -9.25 16.54
N ILE A 87 17.82 -10.56 16.32
CA ILE A 87 18.48 -11.51 17.22
C ILE A 87 19.64 -12.23 16.47
N PRO A 88 20.77 -12.53 17.12
CA PRO A 88 21.96 -13.01 16.43
C PRO A 88 21.80 -14.49 16.08
N GLN A 89 22.35 -14.92 14.93
CA GLN A 89 22.43 -16.35 14.63
C GLN A 89 23.53 -17.04 15.46
N GLU A 90 24.61 -16.32 15.79
CA GLU A 90 25.75 -16.83 16.58
C GLU A 90 26.12 -15.87 17.71
N GLY A 91 26.45 -16.39 18.89
CA GLY A 91 26.88 -15.61 20.04
C GLY A 91 27.75 -16.40 21.01
N ASP A 92 28.79 -15.76 21.56
CA ASP A 92 29.76 -16.37 22.48
C ASP A 92 29.31 -16.34 23.96
N ALA A 93 28.27 -15.56 24.28
CA ALA A 93 27.69 -15.47 25.62
C ALA A 93 26.46 -16.38 25.79
N GLY A 94 26.30 -16.93 27.01
CA GLY A 94 25.03 -17.47 27.46
C GLY A 94 24.19 -16.41 28.19
N ASP A 95 23.15 -16.86 28.89
CA ASP A 95 22.13 -16.06 29.58
C ASP A 95 22.68 -15.00 30.57
N ALA A 96 23.95 -15.11 30.96
CA ALA A 96 24.68 -14.14 31.77
C ALA A 96 26.10 -13.92 31.22
N HIS A 97 26.50 -12.66 31.08
CA HIS A 97 27.84 -12.27 30.65
C HIS A 97 28.75 -11.95 31.85
N PRO A 98 29.85 -12.69 32.06
CA PRO A 98 30.74 -12.46 33.21
C PRO A 98 31.50 -11.12 33.15
N PRO A 99 31.88 -10.53 34.31
CA PRO A 99 32.75 -9.36 34.40
C PRO A 99 34.14 -9.59 33.78
N GLY A 100 34.68 -8.58 33.10
CA GLY A 100 36.05 -8.59 32.55
C GLY A 100 36.28 -9.56 31.37
N VAL A 101 35.19 -10.05 30.77
CA VAL A 101 35.19 -10.89 29.56
C VAL A 101 34.77 -10.03 28.35
N HIS A 102 35.10 -10.48 27.14
CA HIS A 102 34.55 -9.97 25.88
C HIS A 102 33.60 -11.03 25.31
N ALA A 103 32.45 -10.62 24.78
CA ALA A 103 31.56 -11.51 24.02
C ALA A 103 31.19 -10.91 22.67
N THR A 104 31.07 -11.79 21.68
CA THR A 104 30.72 -11.49 20.30
C THR A 104 29.32 -12.01 19.98
N TYR A 105 28.56 -11.26 19.17
CA TYR A 105 27.27 -11.65 18.58
C TYR A 105 27.32 -11.34 17.08
N THR A 106 26.82 -12.24 16.24
CA THR A 106 26.81 -12.05 14.79
C THR A 106 25.39 -12.20 14.23
N PHE A 107 24.99 -11.16 13.49
CA PHE A 107 23.72 -11.01 12.80
C PHE A 107 23.99 -11.05 11.29
N ARG A 108 23.23 -11.86 10.55
CA ARG A 108 23.41 -12.11 9.12
C ARG A 108 22.09 -11.98 8.37
N LEU A 109 22.19 -11.53 7.12
CA LEU A 109 21.09 -11.52 6.15
C LEU A 109 20.85 -12.91 5.54
N GLU A 110 21.92 -13.71 5.38
CA GLU A 110 21.91 -15.05 4.80
C GLU A 110 22.76 -16.00 5.66
N GLY A 111 22.31 -17.25 5.84
CA GLY A 111 23.02 -18.29 6.58
C GLY A 111 22.10 -19.28 7.29
N GLU A 112 22.68 -20.13 8.13
CA GLU A 112 21.93 -20.99 9.06
C GLU A 112 21.18 -20.13 10.11
N PRO A 113 19.97 -20.51 10.55
CA PRO A 113 19.17 -19.72 11.49
C PRO A 113 19.85 -19.53 12.85
N GLY A 114 20.61 -20.53 13.34
CA GLY A 114 21.30 -20.44 14.62
C GLY A 114 20.33 -20.22 15.79
N MET A 115 20.49 -19.11 16.53
CA MET A 115 19.52 -18.70 17.57
C MET A 115 18.30 -17.96 16.99
N ASP A 116 18.37 -17.42 15.76
CA ASP A 116 17.26 -16.76 15.06
C ASP A 116 16.36 -17.78 14.37
N ALA A 117 15.78 -18.70 15.14
CA ALA A 117 14.95 -19.78 14.62
C ALA A 117 13.75 -19.26 13.80
N LEU A 118 13.20 -18.10 14.16
CA LEU A 118 12.04 -17.47 13.48
C LEU A 118 12.43 -16.55 12.31
N LEU A 119 13.72 -16.50 11.93
CA LEU A 119 14.23 -15.73 10.77
C LEU A 119 13.87 -14.23 10.79
N ALA A 120 13.84 -13.63 11.99
CA ALA A 120 13.52 -12.22 12.17
C ALA A 120 14.65 -11.30 11.69
N THR A 121 15.91 -11.71 11.84
CA THR A 121 17.08 -10.89 11.47
C THR A 121 17.27 -10.75 9.97
N PRO A 122 17.12 -11.80 9.13
CA PRO A 122 17.06 -11.65 7.68
C PRO A 122 16.01 -10.63 7.21
N GLN A 123 14.78 -10.70 7.74
CA GLN A 123 13.73 -9.72 7.45
C GLN A 123 14.12 -8.29 7.88
N LEU A 124 14.66 -8.12 9.08
CA LEU A 124 14.95 -6.80 9.63
C LEU A 124 16.23 -6.16 9.04
N LEU A 125 17.24 -6.95 8.65
CA LEU A 125 18.43 -6.45 7.94
C LEU A 125 18.19 -6.26 6.43
N ALA A 126 17.16 -6.86 5.85
CA ALA A 126 16.85 -6.70 4.42
C ALA A 126 16.71 -5.21 4.03
N GLY A 127 17.46 -4.80 3.00
CA GLY A 127 17.49 -3.44 2.48
C GLY A 127 18.26 -2.41 3.32
N VAL A 128 18.79 -2.75 4.49
CA VAL A 128 19.53 -1.80 5.35
C VAL A 128 20.91 -1.49 4.75
N ARG A 129 21.22 -0.19 4.65
CA ARG A 129 22.49 0.36 4.15
C ARG A 129 23.27 1.02 5.29
N VAL A 130 24.58 1.18 5.10
CA VAL A 130 25.46 1.89 6.05
C VAL A 130 25.05 3.36 6.23
N SER A 131 24.46 3.99 5.20
CA SER A 131 23.80 5.31 5.31
C SER A 131 22.72 5.38 6.38
N ASP A 132 22.06 4.27 6.69
CA ASP A 132 20.80 4.30 7.45
C ASP A 132 21.07 4.29 8.96
N ILE A 133 22.32 4.03 9.37
CA ILE A 133 22.79 4.13 10.76
C ILE A 133 22.86 5.61 11.15
N THR A 134 22.14 6.00 12.20
CA THR A 134 22.06 7.39 12.67
C THR A 134 22.89 7.63 13.93
N ARG A 135 22.99 6.60 14.80
CA ARG A 135 23.70 6.61 16.08
C ARG A 135 24.34 5.26 16.37
N ILE A 136 25.09 5.19 17.47
CA ILE A 136 25.45 3.94 18.14
C ILE A 136 25.04 4.11 19.60
N GLY A 137 23.97 3.42 20.00
CA GLY A 137 23.45 3.47 21.36
C GLY A 137 23.27 2.07 21.98
N PHE A 138 23.22 2.01 23.30
CA PHE A 138 22.99 0.78 24.06
C PHE A 138 21.83 0.97 25.03
N ALA A 139 20.85 0.05 24.97
CA ALA A 139 19.60 0.09 25.72
C ALA A 139 19.43 -1.18 26.59
N SER A 140 19.17 -0.98 27.87
CA SER A 140 18.80 -2.01 28.85
C SER A 140 18.10 -1.32 30.03
N GLN A 141 17.53 -2.08 30.98
CA GLN A 141 16.77 -1.50 32.10
C GLN A 141 17.65 -0.92 33.22
N GLY A 142 18.91 -1.34 33.35
CA GLY A 142 19.82 -0.86 34.41
C GLY A 142 19.52 -1.43 35.80
N LEU A 143 18.96 -2.64 35.88
CA LEU A 143 18.62 -3.32 37.13
C LEU A 143 19.84 -3.57 38.01
N ASN A 144 20.96 -3.99 37.40
CA ASN A 144 22.22 -4.35 38.07
C ASN A 144 23.34 -3.34 37.79
N ASN A 145 24.34 -3.24 38.68
CA ASN A 145 25.44 -2.27 38.57
C ASN A 145 26.62 -2.84 37.73
N TRP A 146 26.29 -3.35 36.55
CA TRP A 146 27.28 -3.71 35.52
C TRP A 146 27.79 -2.46 34.78
N VAL A 147 28.92 -2.58 34.09
CA VAL A 147 29.50 -1.49 33.26
C VAL A 147 29.75 -1.96 31.83
N LEU A 148 29.30 -1.16 30.87
CA LEU A 148 29.80 -1.20 29.50
C LEU A 148 31.18 -0.55 29.46
N ALA A 149 32.24 -1.37 29.44
CA ALA A 149 33.62 -0.89 29.42
C ALA A 149 34.04 -0.48 28.01
N GLY A 150 33.55 -1.18 26.99
CA GLY A 150 33.81 -0.93 25.59
C GLY A 150 32.93 -1.76 24.65
N TYR A 151 33.01 -1.45 23.35
CA TYR A 151 32.35 -2.18 22.28
C TYR A 151 33.15 -2.11 20.97
N SER A 152 32.84 -3.02 20.05
CA SER A 152 33.30 -3.03 18.66
C SER A 152 32.19 -3.49 17.72
N LEU A 153 31.98 -2.77 16.62
CA LEU A 153 31.07 -3.12 15.54
C LEU A 153 31.87 -3.41 14.27
N GLU A 154 31.57 -4.52 13.61
CA GLU A 154 32.07 -4.83 12.26
C GLU A 154 30.89 -5.02 11.29
N ILE A 155 31.01 -4.47 10.07
CA ILE A 155 30.00 -4.61 9.01
C ILE A 155 30.63 -5.31 7.81
N ASN A 156 30.04 -6.42 7.39
CA ASN A 156 30.52 -7.32 6.32
C ASN A 156 32.00 -7.73 6.54
N GLY A 157 32.37 -8.04 7.78
CA GLY A 157 33.75 -8.42 8.15
C GLY A 157 34.78 -7.29 8.07
N ARG A 158 34.35 -6.02 8.06
CA ARG A 158 35.20 -4.83 8.13
C ARG A 158 34.91 -4.07 9.44
N PRO A 159 35.92 -3.67 10.25
CA PRO A 159 35.70 -2.84 11.42
C PRO A 159 35.00 -1.52 11.07
N PHE A 160 33.81 -1.30 11.66
CA PHE A 160 32.95 -0.14 11.39
C PHE A 160 33.08 0.94 12.46
N ALA A 161 33.01 0.59 13.75
CA ALA A 161 33.17 1.53 14.84
C ALA A 161 33.61 0.82 16.12
N SER A 162 34.44 1.45 16.95
CA SER A 162 34.77 0.91 18.28
C SER A 162 35.12 2.00 19.29
N ASN A 163 34.82 1.72 20.55
CA ASN A 163 35.22 2.52 21.71
C ASN A 163 35.55 1.58 22.86
N ASN A 164 36.77 1.65 23.37
CA ASN A 164 37.30 0.78 24.43
C ASN A 164 37.49 1.52 25.78
N VAL A 165 36.85 2.68 25.97
CA VAL A 165 36.91 3.48 27.20
C VAL A 165 35.53 4.09 27.54
N VAL A 166 34.44 3.35 27.30
CA VAL A 166 33.06 3.82 27.50
C VAL A 166 32.74 4.07 28.99
N ASN A 167 32.99 3.08 29.85
CA ASN A 167 32.74 3.12 31.30
C ASN A 167 31.29 3.50 31.72
N GLY A 168 30.30 3.20 30.86
CA GLY A 168 28.89 3.51 31.08
C GLY A 168 28.26 2.60 32.14
N ARG A 169 27.44 3.17 33.05
CA ARG A 169 26.76 2.45 34.13
C ARG A 169 25.24 2.48 33.93
N ALA A 170 24.66 1.35 33.55
CA ALA A 170 23.23 1.24 33.28
C ALA A 170 22.38 1.67 34.50
N GLN A 171 22.69 1.18 35.70
CA GLN A 171 21.96 1.56 36.93
C GLN A 171 22.09 3.06 37.30
N ALA A 172 23.22 3.70 36.98
CA ALA A 172 23.36 5.14 37.20
C ALA A 172 22.54 5.96 36.19
N ALA A 173 22.45 5.48 34.95
CA ALA A 173 21.61 6.07 33.92
C ALA A 173 20.11 5.88 34.20
N LEU A 174 19.69 4.72 34.74
CA LEU A 174 18.32 4.50 35.22
C LEU A 174 17.91 5.53 36.29
N VAL A 175 18.77 5.79 37.29
CA VAL A 175 18.53 6.82 38.31
C VAL A 175 18.48 8.23 37.71
N SER A 176 19.29 8.49 36.67
CA SER A 176 19.21 9.75 35.93
C SER A 176 17.88 9.87 35.16
N ALA A 177 17.44 8.83 34.45
CA ALA A 177 16.19 8.82 33.71
C ALA A 177 14.97 8.99 34.64
N GLN A 178 14.97 8.35 35.81
CA GLN A 178 13.96 8.58 36.86
C GLN A 178 13.94 10.02 37.39
N THR A 179 15.11 10.68 37.45
CA THR A 179 15.22 12.09 37.83
C THR A 179 14.69 13.00 36.73
N ASN A 180 15.08 12.75 35.48
CA ASN A 180 14.64 13.51 34.30
C ASN A 180 13.12 13.39 34.08
N LEU A 181 12.54 12.20 34.28
CA LEU A 181 11.10 11.97 34.22
C LEU A 181 10.36 12.83 35.26
N ALA A 182 10.82 12.82 36.52
CA ALA A 182 10.22 13.63 37.58
C ALA A 182 10.37 15.14 37.34
N GLU A 183 11.44 15.58 36.66
CA GLU A 183 11.60 16.97 36.24
C GLU A 183 10.64 17.32 35.09
N ALA A 184 10.52 16.49 34.06
CA ALA A 184 9.60 16.70 32.94
C ALA A 184 8.13 16.70 33.39
N ASP A 185 7.71 15.74 34.21
CA ASP A 185 6.37 15.68 34.80
C ASP A 185 6.03 16.94 35.63
N SER A 186 7.04 17.54 36.28
CA SER A 186 6.86 18.78 37.03
C SER A 186 6.63 20.02 36.15
N GLN A 187 7.00 19.95 34.86
CA GLN A 187 6.84 21.01 33.87
C GLN A 187 5.58 20.85 33.01
N VAL A 188 5.20 19.61 32.66
CA VAL A 188 4.05 19.33 31.78
C VAL A 188 2.74 19.92 32.33
N ALA A 189 2.31 19.55 33.54
CA ALA A 189 0.99 19.97 34.04
C ALA A 189 0.81 21.51 34.20
N PRO A 190 1.83 22.29 34.65
CA PRO A 190 1.80 23.75 34.57
C PRO A 190 1.68 24.29 33.14
N LEU A 191 2.44 23.74 32.18
CA LEU A 191 2.44 24.18 30.78
C LEU A 191 1.11 23.84 30.07
N GLU A 192 0.50 22.69 30.36
CA GLU A 192 -0.85 22.36 29.87
C GLU A 192 -1.92 23.31 30.43
N THR A 193 -1.81 23.68 31.71
CA THR A 193 -2.71 24.67 32.32
C THR A 193 -2.56 26.04 31.66
N GLU A 194 -1.33 26.52 31.45
CA GLU A 194 -1.06 27.81 30.79
C GLU A 194 -1.51 27.78 29.31
N ARG A 195 -1.29 26.67 28.61
CA ARG A 195 -1.77 26.43 27.23
C ARG A 195 -3.29 26.57 27.15
N ASP A 196 -4.03 25.92 28.04
CA ASP A 196 -5.49 25.87 27.97
C ASP A 196 -6.15 27.20 28.39
N GLU A 197 -5.53 27.93 29.33
CA GLU A 197 -5.92 29.32 29.64
C GLU A 197 -5.69 30.26 28.44
N LEU A 198 -4.53 30.17 27.77
CA LEU A 198 -4.20 30.98 26.60
C LEU A 198 -5.04 30.63 25.36
N LEU A 199 -5.30 29.34 25.10
CA LEU A 199 -6.23 28.88 24.06
C LEU A 199 -7.64 29.44 24.32
N SER A 200 -8.13 29.37 25.56
CA SER A 200 -9.43 29.94 25.94
C SER A 200 -9.52 31.44 25.67
N LEU A 201 -8.43 32.20 25.83
CA LEU A 201 -8.38 33.63 25.48
C LEU A 201 -8.37 33.87 23.96
N VAL A 202 -7.73 32.99 23.18
CA VAL A 202 -7.72 33.05 21.71
C VAL A 202 -9.11 32.72 21.14
N GLU A 203 -9.74 31.64 21.59
CA GLU A 203 -11.10 31.25 21.20
C GLU A 203 -12.14 32.32 21.55
N ALA A 204 -12.03 32.93 22.73
CA ALA A 204 -12.89 34.03 23.16
C ALA A 204 -12.66 35.35 22.39
N GLN A 205 -11.65 35.42 21.51
CA GLN A 205 -11.19 36.64 20.82
C GLN A 205 -10.78 37.77 21.79
N LEU A 206 -10.26 37.39 22.96
CA LEU A 206 -9.78 38.29 24.01
C LEU A 206 -8.25 38.36 24.10
N ALA A 207 -7.54 37.39 23.52
CA ALA A 207 -6.08 37.34 23.49
C ALA A 207 -5.46 38.55 22.77
N THR A 208 -4.39 39.08 23.36
CA THR A 208 -3.49 40.05 22.75
C THR A 208 -2.40 39.36 21.92
N ALA A 209 -1.60 40.14 21.19
CA ALA A 209 -0.42 39.62 20.49
C ALA A 209 0.67 39.09 21.45
N GLU A 210 0.69 39.55 22.71
CA GLU A 210 1.59 39.04 23.75
C GLU A 210 1.13 37.64 24.20
N ASP A 211 -0.18 37.46 24.43
CA ASP A 211 -0.77 36.16 24.76
C ASP A 211 -0.60 35.14 23.62
N GLN A 212 -0.74 35.56 22.37
CA GLN A 212 -0.51 34.71 21.18
C GLN A 212 0.97 34.31 21.04
N THR A 213 1.90 35.22 21.35
CA THR A 213 3.34 34.90 21.37
C THR A 213 3.65 33.91 22.51
N ARG A 214 3.10 34.15 23.70
CA ARG A 214 3.27 33.27 24.86
C ARG A 214 2.67 31.88 24.61
N LEU A 215 1.52 31.77 23.92
CA LEU A 215 0.93 30.49 23.55
C LEU A 215 1.89 29.65 22.68
N ALA A 216 2.54 30.25 21.69
CA ALA A 216 3.53 29.58 20.85
C ALA A 216 4.79 29.16 21.64
N GLU A 217 5.25 29.97 22.60
CA GLU A 217 6.32 29.59 23.53
C GLU A 217 5.92 28.41 24.41
N VAL A 218 4.72 28.44 25.00
CA VAL A 218 4.19 27.40 25.90
C VAL A 218 4.00 26.09 25.15
N GLN A 219 3.48 26.13 23.93
CA GLN A 219 3.40 24.96 23.04
C GLN A 219 4.79 24.38 22.78
N THR A 220 5.76 25.21 22.38
CA THR A 220 7.15 24.77 22.14
C THR A 220 7.80 24.17 23.40
N GLN A 221 7.51 24.73 24.58
CA GLN A 221 8.00 24.22 25.87
C GLN A 221 7.32 22.91 26.26
N LEU A 222 6.03 22.76 25.99
CA LEU A 222 5.26 21.54 26.25
C LEU A 222 5.70 20.39 25.32
N ASP A 223 5.85 20.65 24.03
CA ASP A 223 6.36 19.69 23.04
C ASP A 223 7.76 19.18 23.41
N GLN A 224 8.58 20.03 24.02
CA GLN A 224 9.88 19.63 24.56
C GLN A 224 9.73 18.76 25.81
N ALA A 225 8.98 19.22 26.81
CA ALA A 225 8.78 18.48 28.06
C ALA A 225 8.11 17.11 27.85
N GLN A 226 7.15 17.00 26.92
CA GLN A 226 6.53 15.73 26.53
C GLN A 226 7.53 14.78 25.85
N ARG A 227 8.41 15.28 24.96
CA ARG A 227 9.47 14.46 24.36
C ARG A 227 10.52 13.99 25.38
N ASP A 228 10.96 14.88 26.26
CA ASP A 228 11.93 14.54 27.32
C ASP A 228 11.34 13.52 28.32
N ARG A 229 10.06 13.67 28.66
CA ARG A 229 9.29 12.68 29.42
C ARG A 229 9.25 11.33 28.69
N SER A 230 8.79 11.29 27.45
CA SER A 230 8.68 10.03 26.68
C SER A 230 10.03 9.35 26.51
N TRP A 231 11.11 10.14 26.32
CA TRP A 231 12.48 9.64 26.27
C TRP A 231 12.91 9.01 27.60
N ALA A 232 12.65 9.67 28.72
CA ALA A 232 12.96 9.14 30.05
C ALA A 232 12.15 7.87 30.38
N GLU A 233 10.85 7.83 30.06
CA GLU A 233 10.02 6.63 30.19
C GLU A 233 10.57 5.46 29.35
N GLY A 234 10.96 5.71 28.09
CA GLY A 234 11.54 4.71 27.20
C GLY A 234 12.92 4.22 27.66
N GLN A 235 13.75 5.08 28.25
CA GLN A 235 15.01 4.67 28.89
C GLN A 235 14.78 3.78 30.12
N ILE A 236 13.84 4.15 31.01
CA ILE A 236 13.47 3.35 32.19
C ILE A 236 12.96 1.95 31.79
N GLN A 237 12.22 1.86 30.68
CA GLN A 237 11.70 0.60 30.16
C GLN A 237 12.76 -0.24 29.41
N GLY A 238 13.94 0.32 29.13
CA GLY A 238 14.98 -0.30 28.30
C GLY A 238 14.68 -0.31 26.80
N ARG A 239 13.74 0.53 26.32
CA ARG A 239 13.40 0.70 24.90
C ARG A 239 14.35 1.65 24.17
N TYR A 240 14.82 2.70 24.85
CA TYR A 240 15.71 3.71 24.27
C TYR A 240 17.13 3.62 24.88
N PRO A 241 18.17 4.03 24.14
CA PRO A 241 19.54 3.96 24.63
C PRO A 241 19.76 4.86 25.85
N TRP A 242 20.32 4.28 26.92
CA TRP A 242 20.78 5.02 28.10
C TRP A 242 22.22 5.52 27.94
N PHE A 243 22.95 5.00 26.95
CA PHE A 243 24.22 5.51 26.44
C PHE A 243 24.14 5.60 24.91
N GLU A 244 24.48 6.75 24.35
CA GLU A 244 24.81 6.94 22.93
C GLU A 244 26.27 7.39 22.84
N ASP A 245 27.05 6.90 21.88
CA ASP A 245 28.46 7.28 21.76
C ASP A 245 28.60 8.68 21.13
N PRO A 246 29.10 9.69 21.88
CA PRO A 246 29.18 11.07 21.40
C PRO A 246 30.27 11.29 20.34
N GLY A 247 31.14 10.29 20.10
CA GLY A 247 32.10 10.26 19.01
C GLY A 247 31.47 9.86 17.67
N PHE A 248 30.35 9.14 17.67
CA PHE A 248 29.65 8.78 16.44
C PHE A 248 28.72 9.91 15.98
N ARG A 249 28.94 10.35 14.73
CA ARG A 249 27.95 11.06 13.93
C ARG A 249 28.00 10.46 12.53
N SER A 250 26.85 10.07 11.99
CA SER A 250 26.80 9.43 10.67
C SER A 250 27.31 10.40 9.60
N PRO A 251 28.40 10.08 8.87
CA PRO A 251 28.99 10.99 7.89
C PRO A 251 28.27 10.95 6.52
N TRP A 252 27.14 10.22 6.41
CA TRP A 252 26.41 9.97 5.17
C TRP A 252 24.99 10.55 5.14
N ARG A 253 24.53 11.20 6.22
CA ARG A 253 23.18 11.80 6.30
C ARG A 253 23.15 13.05 7.18
N GLN A 254 22.31 14.02 6.82
CA GLN A 254 21.90 15.13 7.68
C GLN A 254 21.07 14.67 8.90
N GLN A 255 20.73 15.63 9.76
CA GLN A 255 19.86 15.38 10.92
C GLN A 255 18.43 15.02 10.48
N ALA A 256 17.70 14.32 11.36
CA ALA A 256 16.30 13.98 11.11
C ALA A 256 15.45 15.26 10.97
N SER A 257 14.57 15.25 9.96
CA SER A 257 13.78 16.41 9.54
C SER A 257 12.27 16.22 9.77
N VAL A 258 11.83 14.96 9.84
CA VAL A 258 10.43 14.57 9.99
C VAL A 258 10.01 14.64 11.46
N LYS A 259 8.83 15.16 11.76
CA LYS A 259 8.33 15.39 13.13
C LYS A 259 7.29 14.35 13.54
N SER A 260 6.41 13.94 12.62
CA SER A 260 5.50 12.82 12.81
C SER A 260 5.34 11.99 11.53
N VAL A 261 5.14 10.69 11.71
CA VAL A 261 4.67 9.78 10.65
C VAL A 261 3.59 8.92 11.24
N ARG A 262 2.45 8.88 10.55
CA ARG A 262 1.30 8.05 10.87
C ARG A 262 1.09 7.04 9.76
N VAL A 263 0.87 5.79 10.15
CA VAL A 263 0.53 4.70 9.24
C VAL A 263 -0.87 4.20 9.60
N THR A 264 -1.78 4.17 8.63
CA THR A 264 -3.12 3.60 8.81
C THR A 264 -3.25 2.36 7.93
N LEU A 265 -3.64 1.25 8.57
CA LEU A 265 -3.84 -0.06 7.93
C LEU A 265 -5.31 -0.47 7.98
N THR A 266 -5.85 -0.81 6.82
CA THR A 266 -7.13 -1.55 6.73
C THR A 266 -6.83 -3.03 6.51
N THR A 267 -7.47 -3.91 7.29
CA THR A 267 -7.43 -5.37 7.13
C THR A 267 -8.73 -5.82 6.46
N CYS A 268 -8.67 -6.78 5.52
CA CYS A 268 -9.85 -7.28 4.81
C CYS A 268 -10.87 -7.95 5.76
N THR A 269 -12.16 -7.91 5.41
CA THR A 269 -13.27 -8.24 6.32
C THR A 269 -13.68 -9.72 6.39
N HIS A 270 -12.95 -10.63 5.73
CA HIS A 270 -13.27 -12.07 5.76
C HIS A 270 -12.62 -12.80 6.95
N THR A 271 -13.18 -13.97 7.31
CA THR A 271 -12.59 -14.88 8.32
C THR A 271 -11.14 -15.23 7.94
N GLY A 272 -10.23 -15.29 8.91
CA GLY A 272 -8.80 -15.54 8.67
C GLY A 272 -7.99 -14.33 8.15
N ALA A 273 -8.61 -13.19 7.82
CA ALA A 273 -7.87 -12.03 7.30
C ALA A 273 -7.01 -11.29 8.35
N GLY A 274 -7.25 -11.52 9.65
CA GLY A 274 -6.52 -10.90 10.76
C GLY A 274 -5.11 -11.46 10.95
N THR A 275 -4.42 -11.04 12.01
CA THR A 275 -3.17 -11.67 12.47
C THR A 275 -2.82 -11.28 13.90
N GLU A 276 -2.22 -12.22 14.63
CA GLU A 276 -1.58 -11.98 15.94
C GLU A 276 -0.05 -11.83 15.84
N ASN A 277 0.51 -11.91 14.64
CA ASN A 277 1.93 -11.70 14.37
C ASN A 277 2.34 -10.22 14.42
N VAL A 278 3.64 -9.99 14.43
CA VAL A 278 4.23 -8.64 14.44
C VAL A 278 4.37 -8.16 13.00
N VAL A 279 3.41 -7.36 12.56
CA VAL A 279 3.47 -6.60 11.31
C VAL A 279 4.31 -5.35 11.55
N TYR A 280 5.20 -5.04 10.62
CA TYR A 280 6.03 -3.84 10.64
C TYR A 280 5.93 -3.04 9.34
N PHE A 281 5.99 -1.72 9.46
CA PHE A 281 6.17 -0.79 8.34
C PHE A 281 7.66 -0.63 8.04
N ARG A 282 8.03 -0.56 6.76
CA ARG A 282 9.38 -0.18 6.32
C ARG A 282 9.32 1.09 5.46
N THR A 283 10.26 2.00 5.69
CA THR A 283 10.58 3.09 4.76
C THR A 283 12.10 3.31 4.75
N GLY A 284 12.69 3.36 3.55
CA GLY A 284 14.15 3.24 3.38
C GLY A 284 14.66 1.94 4.02
N GLY A 285 15.75 2.02 4.78
CA GLY A 285 16.22 0.90 5.61
C GLY A 285 15.43 0.72 6.93
N LYS A 286 14.68 1.75 7.37
CA LYS A 286 14.02 1.80 8.69
C LYS A 286 12.84 0.85 8.76
N LYS A 287 12.61 0.24 9.94
CA LYS A 287 11.49 -0.68 10.19
C LYS A 287 10.89 -0.42 11.57
N TYR A 288 9.57 -0.30 11.64
CA TYR A 288 8.81 0.04 12.85
C TYR A 288 7.69 -0.97 13.05
N ALA A 289 7.56 -1.57 14.24
CA ALA A 289 6.42 -2.42 14.56
C ALA A 289 5.11 -1.60 14.56
N LEU A 290 4.05 -2.18 13.99
CA LEU A 290 2.69 -1.64 14.02
C LEU A 290 1.81 -2.47 14.94
N SER A 291 1.84 -3.81 14.79
CA SER A 291 1.07 -4.74 15.62
C SER A 291 1.94 -5.54 16.59
N SER A 292 1.27 -6.23 17.51
CA SER A 292 1.86 -7.25 18.38
C SER A 292 0.81 -8.28 18.78
N PRO A 293 1.15 -9.41 19.41
CA PRO A 293 0.16 -10.34 19.96
C PRO A 293 -0.79 -9.69 20.98
N LEU A 294 -0.37 -8.61 21.65
CA LEU A 294 -1.20 -7.83 22.58
C LEU A 294 -2.04 -6.76 21.88
N THR A 295 -1.80 -6.51 20.58
CA THR A 295 -2.52 -5.54 19.75
C THR A 295 -2.61 -6.11 18.32
N PRO A 296 -3.38 -7.20 18.13
CA PRO A 296 -3.45 -7.93 16.87
C PRO A 296 -4.24 -7.14 15.83
N LEU A 297 -3.93 -7.34 14.54
CA LEU A 297 -4.69 -6.70 13.45
C LEU A 297 -5.95 -7.52 13.15
N ASN A 298 -7.10 -6.86 13.11
CA ASN A 298 -8.36 -7.49 12.72
C ASN A 298 -9.29 -6.46 12.09
N ALA A 299 -10.18 -6.92 11.20
CA ALA A 299 -11.12 -6.03 10.51
C ALA A 299 -12.29 -5.55 11.39
N ALA A 300 -12.56 -6.20 12.53
CA ALA A 300 -13.61 -5.78 13.46
C ALA A 300 -13.32 -4.42 14.13
N ARG A 301 -12.06 -3.97 14.10
CA ARG A 301 -11.63 -2.62 14.51
C ARG A 301 -11.67 -1.58 13.38
N GLY A 302 -11.97 -1.99 12.14
CA GLY A 302 -11.87 -1.12 10.96
C GLY A 302 -10.42 -0.74 10.63
N PRO A 303 -10.19 0.43 10.00
CA PRO A 303 -8.84 0.98 9.79
C PRO A 303 -8.16 1.27 11.14
N GLN A 304 -6.98 0.69 11.36
CA GLN A 304 -6.19 0.86 12.58
C GLN A 304 -5.02 1.81 12.30
N THR A 305 -4.78 2.75 13.22
CA THR A 305 -3.87 3.88 13.02
C THR A 305 -2.72 3.84 14.02
N PHE A 306 -1.50 4.06 13.54
CA PHE A 306 -0.26 3.91 14.29
C PHE A 306 0.62 5.16 14.09
N GLU A 307 0.97 5.85 15.17
CA GLU A 307 2.03 6.87 15.15
C GLU A 307 3.39 6.17 15.29
N LEU A 308 4.35 6.48 14.42
CA LEU A 308 5.66 5.83 14.43
C LEU A 308 6.59 6.39 15.51
N ASP A 309 7.34 5.51 16.16
CA ASP A 309 8.37 5.87 17.15
C ASP A 309 9.62 6.48 16.48
N LEU A 310 9.53 7.76 16.15
CA LEU A 310 10.64 8.52 15.57
C LEU A 310 11.77 8.81 16.57
N ALA A 311 11.55 8.57 17.87
CA ALA A 311 12.60 8.63 18.89
C ALA A 311 13.51 7.39 18.81
N ALA A 312 12.96 6.21 18.55
CA ALA A 312 13.70 4.98 18.24
C ALA A 312 14.27 4.98 16.80
N GLY A 313 13.51 5.46 15.81
CA GLY A 313 13.93 5.51 14.41
C GLY A 313 13.83 6.91 13.79
N PRO A 314 14.84 7.78 13.94
CA PRO A 314 14.74 9.18 13.50
C PRO A 314 14.91 9.35 11.98
N LEU A 315 13.83 9.77 11.30
CA LEU A 315 13.70 9.91 9.84
C LEU A 315 14.19 11.27 9.31
N ALA A 316 14.96 11.23 8.23
CA ALA A 316 15.17 12.35 7.31
C ALA A 316 14.30 12.17 6.06
N ALA A 317 14.12 13.22 5.25
CA ALA A 317 13.32 13.16 4.02
C ALA A 317 13.77 12.02 3.06
N ALA A 318 15.09 11.77 2.95
CA ALA A 318 15.65 10.70 2.11
C ALA A 318 15.37 9.26 2.61
N ASP A 319 14.86 9.10 3.83
CA ASP A 319 14.35 7.80 4.32
C ASP A 319 12.93 7.51 3.80
N LEU A 320 12.14 8.52 3.41
CA LEU A 320 10.70 8.42 3.04
C LEU A 320 10.45 7.82 1.65
N ARG A 321 10.93 6.60 1.43
CA ARG A 321 10.83 5.88 0.14
C ARG A 321 10.67 4.38 0.34
N GLY A 322 10.33 3.66 -0.73
CA GLY A 322 10.29 2.18 -0.75
C GLY A 322 9.34 1.58 0.29
N TYR A 323 8.18 2.22 0.50
CA TYR A 323 7.17 1.83 1.47
C TYR A 323 6.81 0.34 1.36
N ALA A 324 6.84 -0.35 2.49
CA ALA A 324 6.57 -1.79 2.53
C ALA A 324 5.95 -2.20 3.88
N LEU A 325 5.30 -3.36 3.85
CA LEU A 325 4.77 -4.06 5.02
C LEU A 325 5.42 -5.43 5.08
N GLY A 326 5.96 -5.81 6.23
CA GLY A 326 6.49 -7.15 6.47
C GLY A 326 5.89 -7.76 7.72
N MET A 327 6.01 -9.08 7.88
CA MET A 327 5.46 -9.80 9.02
C MET A 327 6.48 -10.75 9.64
N LEU A 328 6.55 -10.74 10.98
CA LEU A 328 7.42 -11.61 11.78
C LEU A 328 6.55 -12.46 12.71
N ALA A 329 6.87 -13.74 12.85
CA ALA A 329 6.09 -14.61 13.72
C ALA A 329 6.16 -14.17 15.18
N ASN A 330 5.04 -14.33 15.87
CA ASN A 330 5.08 -14.43 17.32
C ASN A 330 5.73 -15.78 17.74
N PRO A 331 6.28 -15.91 18.96
CA PRO A 331 7.03 -17.11 19.35
C PRO A 331 6.17 -18.24 19.92
N PHE A 332 4.83 -18.14 19.88
CA PHE A 332 3.91 -19.14 20.39
C PHE A 332 3.60 -20.21 19.32
N PRO A 333 3.32 -21.47 19.72
CA PRO A 333 2.70 -22.47 18.85
C PRO A 333 1.40 -21.94 18.24
N TYR A 334 1.23 -22.13 16.93
CA TYR A 334 0.00 -21.76 16.20
C TYR A 334 -0.68 -23.00 15.60
N ALA A 335 -0.27 -23.43 14.41
CA ALA A 335 -0.82 -24.57 13.67
C ALA A 335 0.22 -25.17 12.71
N GLU A 336 -0.07 -26.28 12.03
CA GLU A 336 0.83 -26.82 10.99
C GLU A 336 1.05 -25.82 9.83
N ALA A 337 0.06 -24.97 9.53
CA ALA A 337 0.16 -23.86 8.57
C ALA A 337 0.36 -22.50 9.28
N PRO A 338 1.03 -21.52 8.64
CA PRO A 338 1.20 -20.18 9.22
C PRO A 338 -0.08 -19.33 9.18
N ASP A 339 -0.25 -18.47 10.18
CA ASP A 339 -1.21 -17.36 10.20
C ASP A 339 -0.97 -16.39 9.02
N ARG A 340 -2.07 -15.98 8.34
CA ARG A 340 -2.07 -15.30 7.04
C ARG A 340 -2.79 -13.95 7.04
N TRP A 341 -2.06 -12.87 7.32
CA TRP A 341 -2.65 -11.54 7.27
C TRP A 341 -3.08 -11.13 5.85
N HIS A 342 -4.28 -10.56 5.70
CA HIS A 342 -4.75 -9.95 4.45
C HIS A 342 -4.91 -8.43 4.60
N PRO A 343 -3.89 -7.62 4.23
CA PRO A 343 -4.05 -6.18 4.14
C PRO A 343 -4.99 -5.79 3.00
N GLN A 344 -5.79 -4.75 3.22
CA GLN A 344 -6.62 -4.12 2.20
C GLN A 344 -6.02 -2.79 1.71
N ARG A 345 -5.49 -1.98 2.65
CA ARG A 345 -4.96 -0.64 2.37
C ARG A 345 -3.79 -0.30 3.28
N LEU A 346 -2.79 0.37 2.70
CA LEU A 346 -1.76 1.14 3.39
C LEU A 346 -1.93 2.62 3.06
N LEU A 347 -2.16 3.44 4.08
CA LEU A 347 -2.12 4.90 4.03
C LEU A 347 -0.96 5.40 4.90
N VAL A 348 -0.17 6.35 4.40
CA VAL A 348 0.95 6.96 5.12
C VAL A 348 0.80 8.47 5.11
N GLU A 349 0.77 9.06 6.30
CA GLU A 349 0.79 10.51 6.52
C GLU A 349 2.12 10.92 7.15
N VAL A 350 2.71 12.02 6.67
CA VAL A 350 3.96 12.59 7.19
C VAL A 350 3.72 14.06 7.51
N ASP A 351 4.07 14.50 8.72
CA ASP A 351 3.87 15.86 9.22
C ASP A 351 2.45 16.41 8.96
N GLY A 352 1.43 15.54 9.07
CA GLY A 352 0.01 15.86 8.84
C GLY A 352 -0.44 15.90 7.37
N ARG A 353 0.33 15.33 6.44
CA ARG A 353 -0.02 15.25 5.01
C ARG A 353 0.03 13.81 4.51
N VAL A 354 -1.00 13.35 3.79
CA VAL A 354 -0.92 12.08 3.05
C VAL A 354 0.21 12.16 2.01
N VAL A 355 1.18 11.24 2.10
CA VAL A 355 2.29 11.12 1.12
C VAL A 355 2.21 9.83 0.29
N TYR A 356 1.46 8.84 0.76
CA TYR A 356 1.21 7.60 0.03
C TYR A 356 -0.14 6.98 0.45
N ASP A 357 -0.85 6.42 -0.53
CA ASP A 357 -2.14 5.76 -0.33
C ASP A 357 -2.32 4.65 -1.37
N SER A 358 -2.34 3.40 -0.92
CA SER A 358 -2.43 2.24 -1.83
C SER A 358 -3.75 2.15 -2.58
N GLU A 359 -4.84 2.78 -2.10
CA GLU A 359 -6.10 2.84 -2.87
C GLU A 359 -6.00 3.72 -4.13
N GLN A 360 -5.09 4.70 -4.12
CA GLN A 360 -4.89 5.62 -5.26
C GLN A 360 -3.94 5.04 -6.32
N ALA A 361 -3.12 4.05 -5.95
CA ALA A 361 -2.24 3.32 -6.86
C ALA A 361 -2.88 1.99 -7.28
N GLU A 362 -3.49 1.94 -8.48
CA GLU A 362 -4.24 0.78 -9.00
C GLU A 362 -3.48 -0.55 -8.84
N MET A 363 -2.18 -0.58 -9.17
CA MET A 363 -1.32 -1.75 -9.05
C MET A 363 -1.12 -2.20 -7.60
N ASP A 364 -1.03 -1.27 -6.65
CA ASP A 364 -0.80 -1.59 -5.24
C ASP A 364 -2.09 -2.02 -4.55
N ARG A 365 -3.23 -1.41 -4.89
CA ARG A 365 -4.57 -1.91 -4.51
C ARG A 365 -4.77 -3.36 -4.98
N LEU A 366 -4.55 -3.64 -6.27
CA LEU A 366 -4.64 -4.99 -6.83
C LEU A 366 -3.63 -5.96 -6.21
N SER A 367 -2.45 -5.47 -5.81
CA SER A 367 -1.42 -6.28 -5.14
C SER A 367 -1.81 -6.66 -3.71
N LEU A 368 -2.37 -5.74 -2.93
CA LEU A 368 -2.86 -6.03 -1.58
C LEU A 368 -4.05 -7.00 -1.61
N GLU A 369 -5.02 -6.77 -2.50
CA GLU A 369 -6.14 -7.70 -2.77
C GLU A 369 -5.68 -9.10 -3.23
N ALA A 370 -4.49 -9.17 -3.85
CA ALA A 370 -3.92 -10.40 -4.38
C ALA A 370 -3.16 -11.24 -3.34
N ILE A 371 -2.49 -10.63 -2.37
CA ILE A 371 -1.51 -11.32 -1.52
C ILE A 371 -2.01 -11.61 -0.11
N ARG A 372 -1.34 -12.54 0.56
CA ARG A 372 -1.31 -12.69 2.01
C ARG A 372 0.10 -12.41 2.51
N LEU A 373 0.21 -11.81 3.69
CA LEU A 373 1.47 -11.80 4.42
C LEU A 373 1.56 -13.03 5.32
N ILE A 374 2.73 -13.67 5.30
CA ILE A 374 3.11 -14.81 6.13
C ILE A 374 4.43 -14.51 6.85
N PRO A 375 4.69 -15.04 8.05
CA PRO A 375 6.01 -14.89 8.66
C PRO A 375 7.04 -15.79 7.94
N PRO A 376 8.35 -15.46 7.95
CA PRO A 376 9.38 -16.26 7.28
C PRO A 376 9.57 -17.66 7.90
N ALA A 377 9.27 -17.81 9.19
CA ALA A 377 9.14 -19.08 9.89
C ALA A 377 8.17 -18.90 11.07
N HIS A 378 7.51 -19.96 11.52
CA HIS A 378 6.61 -19.98 12.68
C HIS A 378 6.83 -21.21 13.56
N ARG A 379 6.11 -21.32 14.69
CA ARG A 379 6.01 -22.57 15.46
C ARG A 379 4.71 -23.32 15.14
N ASN A 380 4.82 -24.61 14.84
CA ASN A 380 3.67 -25.49 14.75
C ASN A 380 3.10 -25.85 16.14
N GLU A 381 1.99 -26.59 16.17
CA GLU A 381 1.30 -27.03 17.41
C GLU A 381 2.23 -27.81 18.36
N GLN A 382 3.19 -28.55 17.79
CA GLN A 382 4.16 -29.34 18.52
C GLN A 382 5.34 -28.50 19.06
N GLY A 383 5.35 -27.19 18.76
CA GLY A 383 6.38 -26.22 19.15
C GLY A 383 7.63 -26.22 18.26
N GLU A 384 7.68 -27.09 17.25
CA GLU A 384 8.76 -27.18 16.28
C GLU A 384 8.73 -25.98 15.31
N THR A 385 9.90 -25.59 14.80
CA THR A 385 10.03 -24.43 13.92
C THR A 385 9.88 -24.83 12.46
N VAL A 386 8.88 -24.26 11.78
CA VAL A 386 8.60 -24.49 10.36
C VAL A 386 9.01 -23.24 9.58
N THR A 387 9.85 -23.40 8.56
CA THR A 387 10.22 -22.32 7.64
C THR A 387 9.22 -22.23 6.50
N ASN A 388 8.69 -21.05 6.24
CA ASN A 388 7.66 -20.83 5.23
C ASN A 388 8.30 -20.35 3.92
N ALA A 389 7.94 -20.98 2.80
CA ALA A 389 8.39 -20.57 1.48
C ALA A 389 7.36 -19.60 0.86
N PRO A 390 7.76 -18.38 0.46
CA PRO A 390 6.89 -17.47 -0.29
C PRO A 390 6.41 -18.09 -1.61
N THR A 391 5.18 -17.78 -1.99
CA THR A 391 4.50 -18.31 -3.18
C THR A 391 4.10 -17.17 -4.12
N ALA A 392 3.36 -17.47 -5.19
CA ALA A 392 2.79 -16.42 -6.04
C ALA A 392 1.70 -15.58 -5.34
N ARG A 393 1.19 -16.02 -4.18
CA ARG A 393 0.08 -15.40 -3.45
C ARG A 393 0.38 -15.13 -1.97
N GLU A 394 1.46 -15.68 -1.42
CA GLU A 394 1.92 -15.44 -0.04
C GLU A 394 3.34 -14.84 -0.06
N THR A 395 3.56 -13.74 0.66
CA THR A 395 4.87 -13.11 0.79
C THR A 395 5.19 -12.78 2.24
N CYS A 396 6.47 -12.78 2.62
CA CYS A 396 6.89 -12.30 3.94
C CYS A 396 7.08 -10.77 3.99
N LEU A 397 7.12 -10.13 2.82
CA LEU A 397 7.29 -8.70 2.63
C LEU A 397 6.53 -8.25 1.38
N TRP A 398 5.57 -7.35 1.55
CA TRP A 398 4.90 -6.63 0.48
C TRP A 398 5.54 -5.25 0.30
N GLU A 399 5.89 -4.85 -0.92
CA GLU A 399 6.47 -3.54 -1.24
C GLU A 399 5.63 -2.78 -2.28
N ALA A 400 5.43 -1.47 -2.05
CA ALA A 400 4.72 -0.60 -2.98
C ALA A 400 5.43 -0.49 -4.35
N GLY A 401 4.64 -0.40 -5.41
CA GLY A 401 5.10 -0.32 -6.79
C GLY A 401 5.57 -1.65 -7.40
N ARG A 402 5.45 -2.80 -6.70
CA ARG A 402 5.91 -4.10 -7.21
C ARG A 402 4.85 -4.91 -7.95
N GLY A 403 3.56 -4.71 -7.66
CA GLY A 403 2.50 -5.56 -8.18
C GLY A 403 2.63 -7.04 -7.77
N GLN A 404 3.12 -7.32 -6.56
CA GLN A 404 3.24 -8.69 -6.05
C GLN A 404 1.88 -9.39 -6.07
N GLY A 405 1.84 -10.65 -6.51
CA GLY A 405 0.60 -11.41 -6.68
C GLY A 405 -0.25 -11.02 -7.90
N VAL A 406 0.21 -10.09 -8.75
CA VAL A 406 -0.50 -9.59 -9.94
C VAL A 406 0.26 -9.94 -11.21
N ASP A 407 -0.44 -10.44 -12.24
CA ASP A 407 0.05 -10.46 -13.61
C ASP A 407 0.03 -9.02 -14.15
N LEU A 408 1.21 -8.39 -14.24
CA LEU A 408 1.35 -7.00 -14.70
C LEU A 408 0.87 -6.76 -16.14
N ALA A 409 0.78 -7.80 -16.99
CA ALA A 409 0.27 -7.68 -18.35
C ALA A 409 -1.26 -7.79 -18.41
N GLN A 410 -1.87 -8.53 -17.48
CA GLN A 410 -3.31 -8.79 -17.43
C GLN A 410 -4.07 -8.01 -16.34
N GLN A 411 -3.35 -7.34 -15.42
CA GLN A 411 -3.85 -6.69 -14.20
C GLN A 411 -4.77 -7.59 -13.36
N GLN A 412 -4.45 -8.87 -13.31
CA GLN A 412 -5.20 -9.91 -12.60
C GLN A 412 -4.39 -10.53 -11.48
N ALA A 413 -5.09 -11.13 -10.52
CA ALA A 413 -4.53 -12.14 -9.64
C ALA A 413 -3.69 -13.17 -10.42
N LEU A 414 -2.42 -13.37 -10.04
CA LEU A 414 -1.67 -14.55 -10.47
C LEU A 414 -2.43 -15.82 -10.03
N PRO A 415 -2.50 -16.86 -10.86
CA PRO A 415 -3.10 -18.12 -10.46
C PRO A 415 -2.32 -18.72 -9.29
N LEU A 416 -3.04 -19.41 -8.40
CA LEU A 416 -2.40 -20.33 -7.46
C LEU A 416 -1.66 -21.43 -8.23
N PRO A 417 -0.56 -21.98 -7.70
CA PRO A 417 0.03 -23.20 -8.24
C PRO A 417 -0.95 -24.38 -8.10
N ALA A 418 -0.63 -25.51 -8.73
CA ALA A 418 -1.48 -26.70 -8.68
C ALA A 418 -1.53 -27.30 -7.26
N ALA A 419 -2.63 -27.98 -6.90
CA ALA A 419 -2.81 -28.55 -5.56
C ALA A 419 -1.85 -29.72 -5.22
N ASP A 420 -1.10 -30.23 -6.21
CA ASP A 420 -0.02 -31.20 -6.07
C ASP A 420 1.39 -30.56 -6.10
N ASP A 421 1.48 -29.23 -6.23
CA ASP A 421 2.73 -28.48 -6.15
C ASP A 421 3.10 -28.20 -4.68
N PRO A 422 4.35 -28.41 -4.24
CA PRO A 422 4.81 -28.04 -2.89
C PRO A 422 4.68 -26.55 -2.54
N ALA A 423 4.46 -25.66 -3.52
CA ALA A 423 4.16 -24.25 -3.31
C ALA A 423 2.65 -23.96 -3.17
N PHE A 424 1.78 -24.96 -3.07
CA PHE A 424 0.36 -24.76 -2.78
C PHE A 424 0.15 -24.32 -1.32
N PRO A 425 -0.67 -23.27 -1.04
CA PRO A 425 -0.96 -22.84 0.31
C PRO A 425 -1.60 -23.97 1.14
N ALA A 426 -0.93 -24.38 2.23
CA ALA A 426 -1.53 -25.30 3.21
C ALA A 426 -2.80 -24.68 3.82
N ALA A 427 -3.82 -25.49 4.09
CA ALA A 427 -5.07 -25.00 4.69
C ALA A 427 -4.81 -24.37 6.08
N GLU A 428 -5.42 -23.21 6.33
CA GLU A 428 -5.48 -22.64 7.68
C GLU A 428 -6.37 -23.49 8.60
N PRO A 429 -6.08 -23.53 9.92
CA PRO A 429 -7.02 -24.05 10.90
C PRO A 429 -8.30 -23.21 10.91
N LEU A 430 -9.46 -23.86 10.99
CA LEU A 430 -10.71 -23.17 11.28
C LEU A 430 -10.78 -22.83 12.78
N PRO A 431 -11.36 -21.69 13.20
CA PRO A 431 -11.59 -21.39 14.61
C PRO A 431 -12.47 -22.44 15.30
N ASP A 432 -12.20 -22.73 16.57
CA ASP A 432 -12.83 -23.81 17.37
C ASP A 432 -14.37 -23.82 17.36
N GLU A 433 -15.03 -22.68 17.14
CA GLU A 433 -16.50 -22.59 17.05
C GLU A 433 -17.08 -23.40 15.87
N LEU A 434 -16.29 -23.75 14.85
CA LEU A 434 -16.72 -24.62 13.74
C LEU A 434 -16.35 -26.10 13.96
N ALA A 435 -15.22 -26.37 14.62
CA ALA A 435 -14.75 -27.73 14.87
C ALA A 435 -15.71 -28.55 15.77
N ALA A 436 -16.53 -27.87 16.58
CA ALA A 436 -17.53 -28.49 17.44
C ALA A 436 -18.76 -29.06 16.68
N ASP A 437 -19.13 -28.50 15.53
CA ASP A 437 -20.31 -28.93 14.77
C ASP A 437 -20.00 -30.12 13.85
N GLU A 438 -18.82 -30.18 13.21
CA GLU A 438 -18.41 -31.33 12.39
C GLU A 438 -18.25 -32.61 13.25
N ALA A 439 -17.76 -32.48 14.48
CA ALA A 439 -17.54 -33.59 15.41
C ALA A 439 -18.82 -34.32 15.89
N LEU A 440 -20.01 -33.81 15.56
CA LEU A 440 -21.30 -34.41 15.93
C LEU A 440 -21.96 -35.22 14.80
N ALA A 441 -21.40 -35.24 13.59
CA ALA A 441 -22.03 -35.89 12.43
C ALA A 441 -21.79 -37.41 12.34
N GLU A 442 -20.61 -37.91 12.74
CA GLU A 442 -20.18 -39.28 12.40
C GLU A 442 -20.90 -40.42 13.17
N ASP A 443 -21.46 -40.15 14.36
CA ASP A 443 -21.93 -41.20 15.29
C ASP A 443 -23.45 -41.50 15.16
N ALA A 444 -24.11 -40.98 14.12
CA ALA A 444 -25.58 -40.89 14.03
C ALA A 444 -26.27 -41.85 13.01
N LEU A 445 -25.53 -42.62 12.20
CA LEU A 445 -26.10 -43.42 11.11
C LEU A 445 -26.28 -44.91 11.45
N ALA A 446 -27.48 -45.27 11.92
CA ALA A 446 -28.01 -46.64 11.97
C ALA A 446 -29.44 -46.70 11.40
N GLU A 447 -29.80 -47.81 10.75
CA GLU A 447 -30.92 -47.88 9.79
C GLU A 447 -32.33 -47.60 10.36
N PRO A 448 -33.24 -46.96 9.59
CA PRO A 448 -34.62 -46.65 9.98
C PRO A 448 -35.64 -47.75 9.60
N ASP A 449 -36.81 -47.80 10.26
CA ASP A 449 -37.93 -48.65 9.81
C ASP A 449 -39.34 -48.14 10.22
N LEU A 450 -40.23 -48.01 9.20
CA LEU A 450 -41.72 -48.01 9.20
C LEU A 450 -42.59 -46.91 9.86
N TRP A 451 -43.03 -45.96 9.00
CA TRP A 451 -44.44 -45.60 8.68
C TRP A 451 -45.25 -44.51 9.45
N ASP A 452 -46.07 -43.81 8.64
CA ASP A 452 -47.23 -42.93 8.91
C ASP A 452 -47.09 -41.70 9.87
N VAL A 453 -46.91 -40.51 9.28
CA VAL A 453 -47.98 -39.47 9.08
C VAL A 453 -47.40 -38.29 8.26
N ASP A 454 -48.25 -37.59 7.50
CA ASP A 454 -47.88 -36.51 6.56
C ASP A 454 -48.07 -35.08 7.14
N VAL A 455 -47.43 -34.10 6.49
CA VAL A 455 -47.54 -32.63 6.61
C VAL A 455 -46.81 -31.95 7.78
N GLY A 456 -45.69 -31.27 7.46
CA GLY A 456 -45.36 -29.98 8.11
C GLY A 456 -43.90 -29.55 8.28
N ALA A 457 -43.28 -29.05 7.19
CA ALA A 457 -42.16 -28.09 7.16
C ALA A 457 -40.77 -28.46 7.78
N ASP A 458 -39.74 -27.87 7.15
CA ASP A 458 -38.36 -27.66 7.62
C ASP A 458 -37.42 -28.88 7.83
N PHE A 459 -36.11 -28.58 7.95
CA PHE A 459 -34.96 -29.43 8.33
C PHE A 459 -34.26 -30.34 7.26
N TRP A 460 -33.10 -29.85 6.77
CA TRP A 460 -31.86 -30.53 6.24
C TRP A 460 -31.99 -31.40 4.96
N CYS A 461 -31.14 -31.22 3.92
CA CYS A 461 -29.76 -31.75 3.65
C CYS A 461 -29.70 -33.30 3.51
N GLU A 462 -28.77 -33.93 2.78
CA GLU A 462 -27.50 -33.46 2.17
C GLU A 462 -27.57 -33.39 0.60
N ASP A 463 -26.53 -33.33 -0.26
CA ASP A 463 -25.15 -33.87 -0.26
C ASP A 463 -24.04 -32.80 -0.47
N PHE A 464 -22.85 -33.10 0.06
CA PHE A 464 -21.57 -32.47 -0.29
C PHE A 464 -21.08 -32.89 -1.69
N ASP A 465 -20.25 -32.07 -2.33
CA ASP A 465 -19.11 -32.59 -3.12
C ASP A 465 -17.86 -31.74 -2.83
N SER A 466 -16.69 -32.36 -2.90
CA SER A 466 -15.48 -31.88 -2.22
C SER A 466 -14.46 -31.23 -3.16
N GLY A 467 -14.07 -29.99 -2.87
CA GLY A 467 -12.96 -29.30 -3.54
C GLY A 467 -13.00 -27.77 -3.39
N PHE A 468 -11.88 -27.18 -2.99
CA PHE A 468 -11.61 -25.73 -3.11
C PHE A 468 -11.78 -25.26 -4.58
N PRO A 469 -12.16 -23.98 -4.87
CA PRO A 469 -11.90 -22.80 -4.02
C PRO A 469 -13.07 -21.80 -3.87
N LEU A 470 -12.93 -20.86 -2.91
CA LEU A 470 -13.68 -19.60 -2.89
C LEU A 470 -12.80 -18.38 -2.49
N PHE A 471 -12.21 -17.74 -3.50
CA PHE A 471 -12.46 -16.29 -3.67
C PHE A 471 -13.79 -16.16 -4.44
N PRO A 472 -14.62 -15.10 -4.29
CA PRO A 472 -14.37 -13.81 -3.64
C PRO A 472 -15.43 -13.50 -2.54
N GLY A 473 -15.63 -12.23 -2.21
CA GLY A 473 -16.63 -11.79 -1.24
C GLY A 473 -18.06 -11.67 -1.78
N GLU A 474 -18.87 -12.70 -1.54
CA GLU A 474 -20.33 -12.70 -1.32
C GLU A 474 -20.56 -13.77 -0.20
N MET A 475 -21.59 -13.78 0.66
CA MET A 475 -23.02 -13.50 0.43
C MET A 475 -23.67 -12.71 1.61
N PRO A 476 -24.78 -13.12 2.27
CA PRO A 476 -26.02 -12.36 2.21
C PRO A 476 -26.40 -11.66 3.53
N GLY A 477 -27.02 -10.49 3.45
CA GLY A 477 -27.37 -9.70 4.63
C GLY A 477 -28.72 -10.08 5.28
N GLY A 478 -28.82 -9.91 6.61
CA GLY A 478 -30.11 -9.64 7.24
C GLY A 478 -30.29 -9.95 8.73
N TRP A 479 -30.59 -8.89 9.50
CA TRP A 479 -31.45 -8.88 10.70
C TRP A 479 -30.92 -9.36 12.07
N GLY A 480 -30.72 -8.36 12.96
CA GLY A 480 -31.54 -8.30 14.19
C GLY A 480 -30.87 -8.61 15.53
N LEU A 481 -30.26 -7.61 16.16
CA LEU A 481 -29.93 -7.63 17.60
C LEU A 481 -31.08 -7.09 18.46
N PRO A 482 -31.56 -7.87 19.45
CA PRO A 482 -32.16 -7.37 20.69
C PRO A 482 -31.31 -7.77 21.93
N PRO A 483 -31.50 -7.13 23.11
CA PRO A 483 -30.33 -6.49 23.70
C PRO A 483 -29.96 -6.87 25.15
N GLY A 484 -28.66 -6.80 25.44
CA GLY A 484 -28.13 -6.37 26.75
C GLY A 484 -27.57 -7.45 27.67
N ALA A 485 -26.23 -7.47 27.80
CA ALA A 485 -25.51 -7.97 28.97
C ALA A 485 -24.41 -6.96 29.34
N VAL A 486 -24.19 -6.73 30.63
CA VAL A 486 -23.38 -5.62 31.16
C VAL A 486 -21.91 -6.01 31.29
N TRP A 487 -21.00 -5.07 31.01
CA TRP A 487 -19.55 -5.18 31.22
C TRP A 487 -19.14 -5.45 32.68
N PRO A 488 -17.94 -6.02 32.88
CA PRO A 488 -17.04 -5.58 33.94
C PRO A 488 -15.69 -5.06 33.38
N ASP A 489 -15.25 -3.93 33.92
CA ASP A 489 -14.13 -3.10 33.47
C ASP A 489 -12.76 -3.79 33.29
N TRP A 490 -12.10 -3.54 32.15
CA TRP A 490 -10.67 -3.21 32.11
C TRP A 490 -10.34 -2.27 30.94
N ASN A 491 -9.53 -1.23 31.16
CA ASN A 491 -9.31 -0.14 30.21
C ASN A 491 -7.85 0.39 30.27
N PRO A 492 -7.02 0.14 29.23
CA PRO A 492 -5.78 0.88 29.00
C PRO A 492 -6.08 2.13 28.15
N GLY A 493 -6.34 3.26 28.82
CA GLY A 493 -6.91 4.44 28.17
C GLY A 493 -5.95 5.19 27.25
N TRP A 494 -6.30 5.27 25.97
CA TRP A 494 -5.96 6.38 25.08
C TRP A 494 -7.24 7.17 24.81
N GLY A 495 -7.22 8.49 24.99
CA GLY A 495 -8.41 9.35 24.89
C GLY A 495 -8.72 9.76 23.46
N GLU A 496 -10.01 9.93 23.14
CA GLU A 496 -10.46 10.56 21.89
C GLU A 496 -9.98 12.03 21.83
N MET A 497 -9.26 12.40 20.77
CA MET A 497 -8.97 13.81 20.49
C MET A 497 -10.17 14.50 19.82
N PRO A 498 -10.63 15.67 20.29
CA PRO A 498 -11.87 16.28 19.81
C PRO A 498 -11.71 17.02 18.45
N PRO A 499 -12.79 17.18 17.65
CA PRO A 499 -12.70 17.39 16.20
C PRO A 499 -12.38 18.81 15.72
N TRP A 500 -11.71 19.66 16.51
CA TRP A 500 -11.51 21.09 16.20
C TRP A 500 -10.07 21.45 15.81
N LEU A 501 -9.09 20.57 16.05
CA LEU A 501 -7.68 20.80 15.69
C LEU A 501 -7.43 20.82 14.17
N ASP A 502 -8.30 20.17 13.38
CA ASP A 502 -8.21 20.06 11.92
C ASP A 502 -8.17 21.42 11.19
N PHE A 503 -8.73 22.48 11.78
CA PHE A 503 -8.97 23.74 11.07
C PHE A 503 -7.85 24.78 11.20
N VAL A 504 -6.84 24.54 12.04
CA VAL A 504 -5.84 25.57 12.42
C VAL A 504 -4.49 25.40 11.72
N PHE A 505 -4.07 24.18 11.39
CA PHE A 505 -2.74 23.89 10.84
C PHE A 505 -2.45 24.49 9.45
N ASN A 506 -3.48 24.93 8.71
CA ASN A 506 -3.39 25.21 7.28
C ASN A 506 -3.11 26.69 6.90
N TRP A 507 -2.55 27.52 7.81
CA TRP A 507 -2.45 28.98 7.54
C TRP A 507 -1.19 29.74 8.04
N LEU A 508 -0.21 29.13 8.72
CA LEU A 508 0.66 29.90 9.65
C LEU A 508 2.20 29.88 9.45
N LEU A 509 2.76 29.50 8.30
CA LEU A 509 4.22 29.54 8.08
C LEU A 509 4.68 30.04 6.70
N PRO A 510 5.42 31.16 6.68
CA PRO A 510 6.50 31.43 5.72
C PRO A 510 7.86 31.69 6.43
N ASP A 511 8.96 31.29 5.77
CA ASP A 511 10.34 31.83 5.82
C ASP A 511 11.08 32.07 7.18
N ALA A 512 12.39 31.83 7.35
CA ALA A 512 13.41 31.09 6.57
C ALA A 512 14.76 31.00 7.36
N ASP A 513 15.62 30.04 6.99
CA ASP A 513 17.11 30.00 7.07
C ASP A 513 17.82 30.22 8.46
N ASP A 514 19.13 30.05 8.66
CA ASP A 514 20.26 29.69 7.77
C ASP A 514 21.43 29.02 8.56
N LEU A 515 21.96 27.86 8.13
CA LEU A 515 23.33 27.38 8.41
C LEU A 515 23.70 26.22 7.44
N PRO A 516 24.93 26.15 6.90
CA PRO A 516 25.29 25.18 5.87
C PRO A 516 25.58 23.77 6.43
N PRO A 517 24.86 22.72 5.99
CA PRO A 517 25.19 21.32 6.28
C PRO A 517 26.38 20.83 5.44
N GLY A 518 26.83 19.60 5.71
CA GLY A 518 27.55 18.83 4.69
C GLY A 518 26.55 18.37 3.62
N GLU A 519 26.97 18.32 2.35
CA GLU A 519 26.15 17.76 1.29
C GLU A 519 25.80 16.30 1.62
N ASP A 520 24.51 16.00 1.76
CA ASP A 520 24.02 14.63 1.63
C ASP A 520 24.45 14.09 0.24
N PRO A 521 24.51 12.76 0.04
CA PRO A 521 24.27 12.24 -1.30
C PRO A 521 22.98 12.90 -1.80
N PRO A 522 22.99 13.57 -2.97
CA PRO A 522 21.93 14.51 -3.33
C PRO A 522 20.58 13.82 -3.14
N PRO A 523 19.61 14.47 -2.47
CA PRO A 523 18.30 13.88 -2.39
C PRO A 523 17.88 13.54 -3.81
N GLU A 524 17.44 12.30 -4.02
CA GLU A 524 16.42 12.05 -5.02
C GLU A 524 15.30 13.01 -4.60
N GLY A 525 15.19 14.15 -5.28
CA GLY A 525 14.19 15.16 -4.95
C GLY A 525 12.78 14.57 -5.09
N ASP A 526 11.76 15.31 -4.65
CA ASP A 526 10.37 14.84 -4.47
C ASP A 526 10.03 13.67 -5.42
N PRO A 527 9.64 12.48 -4.92
CA PRO A 527 9.74 11.24 -5.69
C PRO A 527 9.03 11.37 -7.03
N PHE A 528 9.72 11.06 -8.14
CA PHE A 528 9.21 11.37 -9.48
C PHE A 528 7.86 10.72 -9.75
N GLN A 529 6.83 11.55 -9.91
CA GLN A 529 5.48 11.13 -10.21
C GLN A 529 5.08 11.58 -11.61
N VAL A 530 4.49 10.65 -12.36
CA VAL A 530 3.67 11.00 -13.53
C VAL A 530 2.30 11.39 -13.01
N GLU A 531 1.94 12.66 -13.09
CA GLU A 531 0.69 13.21 -12.51
C GLU A 531 -0.50 13.10 -13.46
N SER A 532 -0.25 13.17 -14.77
CA SER A 532 -1.29 13.05 -15.80
C SER A 532 -0.69 12.48 -17.08
N VAL A 533 -1.51 11.77 -17.87
CA VAL A 533 -1.17 11.27 -19.20
C VAL A 533 -2.42 11.38 -20.07
N ARG A 534 -2.29 11.83 -21.33
CA ARG A 534 -3.41 11.98 -22.28
C ARG A 534 -2.96 11.96 -23.73
N ILE A 535 -3.85 11.57 -24.65
CA ILE A 535 -3.62 11.68 -26.10
C ILE A 535 -4.17 13.03 -26.58
N THR A 536 -3.29 13.98 -26.84
CA THR A 536 -3.65 15.35 -27.26
C THR A 536 -4.00 15.44 -28.76
N GLU A 537 -3.33 14.64 -29.59
CA GLU A 537 -3.60 14.52 -31.03
C GLU A 537 -3.61 13.04 -31.43
N GLY A 538 -4.42 12.69 -32.44
CA GLY A 538 -4.53 11.34 -32.97
C GLY A 538 -5.87 10.66 -32.69
N TRP A 539 -6.37 9.98 -33.71
CA TRP A 539 -7.63 9.21 -33.72
C TRP A 539 -7.72 8.29 -34.95
N ASP A 540 -7.20 8.71 -36.11
CA ASP A 540 -7.16 7.88 -37.34
C ASP A 540 -5.89 7.02 -37.41
N VAL A 541 -6.03 5.74 -37.79
CA VAL A 541 -4.92 4.79 -37.90
C VAL A 541 -3.96 5.16 -39.03
N ASN A 542 -2.66 5.18 -38.72
CA ASN A 542 -1.57 5.79 -39.50
C ASN A 542 -1.59 7.34 -39.56
N GLY A 543 -2.45 8.02 -38.79
CA GLY A 543 -2.40 9.46 -38.58
C GLY A 543 -1.35 9.88 -37.54
N THR A 544 -1.14 11.19 -37.37
CA THR A 544 -0.34 11.75 -36.27
C THR A 544 -0.89 11.27 -34.92
N LEU A 545 0.00 10.89 -34.00
CA LEU A 545 -0.32 10.59 -32.61
C LEU A 545 0.57 11.48 -31.72
N THR A 546 -0.04 12.21 -30.79
CA THR A 546 0.67 13.00 -29.78
C THR A 546 0.18 12.62 -28.39
N ILE A 547 1.05 12.01 -27.58
CA ILE A 547 0.81 11.67 -26.18
C ILE A 547 1.52 12.74 -25.34
N ALA A 548 0.85 13.31 -24.35
CA ALA A 548 1.44 14.29 -23.44
C ALA A 548 1.18 13.92 -21.98
N TRP A 549 2.11 14.29 -21.10
CA TRP A 549 2.07 14.02 -19.66
C TRP A 549 2.54 15.22 -18.84
N THR A 550 2.12 15.28 -17.58
CA THR A 550 2.75 16.15 -16.57
C THR A 550 3.44 15.31 -15.51
N THR A 551 4.54 15.83 -14.99
CA THR A 551 5.38 15.16 -14.00
C THR A 551 5.83 16.16 -12.95
N SER A 552 5.74 15.76 -11.69
CA SER A 552 6.38 16.43 -10.57
C SER A 552 7.55 15.59 -10.06
N GLY A 553 8.45 16.24 -9.32
CA GLY A 553 9.59 15.57 -8.72
C GLY A 553 10.87 15.53 -9.55
N ASP A 554 11.87 14.85 -9.01
CA ASP A 554 13.24 14.86 -9.56
C ASP A 554 13.54 13.68 -10.50
N THR A 555 14.05 14.02 -11.68
CA THR A 555 14.51 13.06 -12.69
C THR A 555 15.84 12.37 -12.37
N ALA A 556 16.60 12.81 -11.36
CA ALA A 556 17.98 12.34 -11.13
C ALA A 556 18.12 10.82 -10.86
N GLY A 557 17.07 10.18 -10.32
CA GLY A 557 17.01 8.72 -10.09
C GLY A 557 16.56 7.89 -11.30
N LEU A 558 16.23 8.51 -12.44
CA LEU A 558 15.68 7.83 -13.63
C LEU A 558 16.73 7.55 -14.71
N ASP A 559 16.49 6.50 -15.49
CA ASP A 559 17.20 6.25 -16.75
C ASP A 559 16.43 6.82 -17.95
N HIS A 560 15.12 6.52 -18.05
CA HIS A 560 14.27 7.01 -19.13
C HIS A 560 12.78 7.03 -18.77
N LEU A 561 11.97 7.69 -19.62
CA LEU A 561 10.52 7.48 -19.66
C LEU A 561 10.19 6.45 -20.75
N LEU A 562 9.35 5.48 -20.43
CA LEU A 562 8.80 4.53 -21.41
C LEU A 562 7.36 4.97 -21.72
N VAL A 563 7.12 5.37 -22.96
CA VAL A 563 5.80 5.77 -23.45
C VAL A 563 5.17 4.63 -24.21
N GLN A 564 4.02 4.16 -23.75
CA GLN A 564 3.31 3.02 -24.29
C GLN A 564 1.88 3.37 -24.71
N LEU A 565 1.34 2.57 -25.63
CA LEU A 565 -0.05 2.65 -26.05
C LEU A 565 -0.67 1.25 -25.94
N GLN A 566 -1.66 1.10 -25.06
CA GLN A 566 -2.31 -0.17 -24.76
C GLN A 566 -3.70 -0.22 -25.39
N GLU A 567 -4.09 -1.36 -25.95
CA GLU A 567 -5.45 -1.61 -26.44
C GLU A 567 -6.48 -1.66 -25.31
N VAL A 568 -7.69 -1.16 -25.57
CA VAL A 568 -8.81 -1.16 -24.61
C VAL A 568 -10.09 -1.74 -25.23
N TYR A 569 -10.70 -2.66 -24.49
CA TYR A 569 -11.85 -3.50 -24.87
C TYR A 569 -12.95 -3.44 -23.78
N PRO A 570 -13.78 -2.38 -23.73
CA PRO A 570 -14.74 -2.17 -22.64
C PRO A 570 -15.81 -3.27 -22.51
N ASP A 571 -16.01 -4.05 -23.57
CA ASP A 571 -16.92 -5.18 -23.72
C ASP A 571 -16.38 -6.51 -23.16
N ARG A 572 -15.26 -6.50 -22.42
CA ARG A 572 -14.63 -7.68 -21.79
C ARG A 572 -14.49 -7.49 -20.28
N ASP A 573 -14.47 -8.61 -19.55
CA ASP A 573 -14.18 -8.65 -18.11
C ASP A 573 -12.76 -8.13 -17.79
N PHE A 574 -11.83 -8.35 -18.72
CA PHE A 574 -10.48 -7.79 -18.70
C PHE A 574 -10.33 -6.80 -19.86
N PRO A 575 -10.51 -5.49 -19.61
CA PRO A 575 -10.65 -4.51 -20.67
C PRO A 575 -9.33 -3.98 -21.23
N PHE A 576 -8.17 -4.50 -20.78
CA PHE A 576 -6.85 -4.07 -21.25
C PHE A 576 -6.17 -5.17 -22.06
N GLY A 577 -5.62 -4.80 -23.22
CA GLY A 577 -5.02 -5.73 -24.18
C GLY A 577 -3.54 -5.48 -24.44
N ALA A 578 -3.12 -5.76 -25.68
CA ALA A 578 -1.73 -5.67 -26.08
C ALA A 578 -1.19 -4.24 -26.07
N VAL A 579 0.11 -4.10 -25.85
CA VAL A 579 0.85 -2.85 -26.07
C VAL A 579 1.26 -2.79 -27.54
N ILE A 580 0.71 -1.82 -28.28
CA ILE A 580 0.89 -1.66 -29.74
C ILE A 580 1.93 -0.58 -30.12
N LEU A 581 2.34 0.23 -29.14
CA LEU A 581 3.45 1.17 -29.21
C LEU A 581 4.23 1.08 -27.90
N SER A 582 5.55 1.06 -27.95
CA SER A 582 6.41 1.14 -26.76
C SER A 582 7.72 1.81 -27.14
N GLU A 583 7.88 3.08 -26.76
CA GLU A 583 8.98 3.94 -27.20
C GLU A 583 9.71 4.54 -25.99
N THR A 584 11.04 4.56 -26.06
CA THR A 584 11.91 5.15 -25.02
C THR A 584 12.09 6.63 -25.28
N VAL A 585 11.71 7.46 -24.31
CA VAL A 585 11.72 8.93 -24.40
C VAL A 585 12.71 9.53 -23.39
N PRO A 586 13.56 10.49 -23.81
CA PRO A 586 14.48 11.17 -22.90
C PRO A 586 13.78 11.92 -21.76
N LEU A 587 14.43 11.92 -20.59
CA LEU A 587 14.02 12.72 -19.43
C LEU A 587 13.92 14.21 -19.79
N GLY A 588 12.94 14.89 -19.22
CA GLY A 588 12.64 16.30 -19.50
C GLY A 588 11.78 16.56 -20.74
N GLN A 589 11.35 15.52 -21.49
CA GLN A 589 10.23 15.65 -22.42
C GLN A 589 8.89 15.44 -21.70
N THR A 590 7.89 16.21 -22.09
CA THR A 590 6.49 16.13 -21.60
C THR A 590 5.52 15.68 -22.69
N GLU A 591 6.02 15.36 -23.89
CA GLU A 591 5.24 14.91 -25.03
C GLU A 591 6.05 13.93 -25.90
N TYR A 592 5.34 12.99 -26.51
CA TYR A 592 5.81 12.10 -27.57
C TYR A 592 4.93 12.32 -28.80
N SER A 593 5.55 12.53 -29.96
CA SER A 593 4.88 12.65 -31.25
C SER A 593 5.33 11.54 -32.20
N GLY A 594 4.37 10.82 -32.78
CA GLY A 594 4.60 9.68 -33.66
C GLY A 594 3.43 9.41 -34.60
N THR A 595 3.23 8.13 -34.94
CA THR A 595 2.15 7.66 -35.82
C THR A 595 1.29 6.65 -35.07
N LEU A 596 -0.04 6.80 -35.11
CA LEU A 596 -0.96 5.87 -34.45
C LEU A 596 -0.89 4.48 -35.11
N PRO A 597 -0.41 3.43 -34.42
CA PRO A 597 -0.36 2.09 -34.98
C PRO A 597 -1.77 1.54 -35.24
N ALA A 598 -1.88 0.55 -36.13
CA ALA A 598 -3.11 -0.20 -36.29
C ALA A 598 -3.27 -1.18 -35.10
N PRO A 599 -4.32 -1.05 -34.25
CA PRO A 599 -4.63 -2.05 -33.25
C PRO A 599 -5.26 -3.29 -33.91
N ALA A 600 -5.57 -4.31 -33.11
CA ALA A 600 -6.34 -5.48 -33.53
C ALA A 600 -7.69 -5.08 -34.17
N ALA A 601 -8.17 -5.89 -35.12
CA ALA A 601 -9.31 -5.55 -35.98
C ALA A 601 -10.65 -5.42 -35.23
N ASP A 602 -10.73 -6.00 -34.03
CA ASP A 602 -11.81 -5.94 -33.05
C ASP A 602 -11.66 -4.76 -32.05
N CYS A 603 -10.43 -4.34 -31.73
CA CYS A 603 -10.13 -3.24 -30.83
C CYS A 603 -10.72 -1.90 -31.30
N ARG A 604 -11.15 -1.04 -30.36
CA ARG A 604 -11.81 0.25 -30.66
C ARG A 604 -11.32 1.45 -29.84
N PHE A 605 -10.53 1.21 -28.81
CA PHE A 605 -9.98 2.25 -27.95
C PHE A 605 -8.52 1.94 -27.63
N VAL A 606 -7.75 2.98 -27.31
CA VAL A 606 -6.39 2.86 -26.80
C VAL A 606 -6.18 3.80 -25.61
N ALA A 607 -5.48 3.34 -24.58
CA ALA A 607 -5.05 4.16 -23.46
C ALA A 607 -3.54 4.44 -23.57
N PRO A 608 -3.09 5.69 -23.41
CA PRO A 608 -1.68 5.98 -23.27
C PRO A 608 -1.22 5.56 -21.87
N VAL A 609 0.01 5.07 -21.75
CA VAL A 609 0.65 4.75 -20.47
C VAL A 609 2.05 5.33 -20.48
N VAL A 610 2.45 6.01 -19.40
CA VAL A 610 3.82 6.51 -19.23
C VAL A 610 4.38 5.91 -17.95
N THR A 611 5.53 5.26 -18.10
CA THR A 611 6.27 4.62 -17.01
C THR A 611 7.61 5.31 -16.84
N ALA A 612 7.86 5.88 -15.67
CA ALA A 612 9.18 6.37 -15.28
C ALA A 612 10.06 5.19 -14.86
N VAL A 613 11.12 4.92 -15.63
CA VAL A 613 12.01 3.78 -15.39
C VAL A 613 13.23 4.25 -14.59
N PRO A 614 13.43 3.74 -13.35
CA PRO A 614 14.56 4.13 -12.52
C PRO A 614 15.89 3.58 -13.04
N ALA A 615 16.97 4.28 -12.72
CA ALA A 615 18.33 3.85 -13.05
C ALA A 615 18.85 2.73 -12.12
N ASP A 616 18.27 2.59 -10.92
CA ASP A 616 18.43 1.39 -10.08
C ASP A 616 17.39 0.33 -10.51
N PRO A 617 17.79 -0.82 -11.07
CA PRO A 617 16.86 -1.88 -11.46
C PRO A 617 16.16 -2.56 -10.27
N LEU A 618 16.52 -2.23 -9.03
CA LEU A 618 15.82 -2.65 -7.82
C LEU A 618 14.75 -1.65 -7.35
N ALA A 619 14.65 -0.45 -7.92
CA ALA A 619 13.60 0.51 -7.59
C ALA A 619 12.30 0.23 -8.39
N SER A 620 11.15 0.57 -7.81
CA SER A 620 9.84 0.41 -8.45
C SER A 620 9.58 1.54 -9.47
N PRO A 621 9.19 1.25 -10.72
CA PRO A 621 8.93 2.29 -11.72
C PRO A 621 7.55 2.96 -11.51
N HIS A 622 7.51 4.29 -11.52
CA HIS A 622 6.24 5.01 -11.41
C HIS A 622 5.47 5.00 -12.73
N GLN A 623 4.38 4.25 -12.80
CA GLN A 623 3.50 4.17 -13.98
C GLN A 623 2.21 4.98 -13.79
N ARG A 624 1.75 5.65 -14.86
CA ARG A 624 0.38 6.17 -14.93
C ARG A 624 -0.26 5.91 -16.30
N ARG A 625 -1.51 5.44 -16.25
CA ARG A 625 -2.40 5.30 -17.41
C ARG A 625 -3.22 6.59 -17.58
N GLY A 626 -3.41 7.01 -18.84
CA GLY A 626 -4.29 8.12 -19.21
C GLY A 626 -5.65 7.66 -19.74
N PRO A 627 -6.58 8.61 -20.00
CA PRO A 627 -7.90 8.30 -20.54
C PRO A 627 -7.83 7.53 -21.87
N ALA A 628 -8.67 6.52 -22.02
CA ALA A 628 -8.83 5.74 -23.24
C ALA A 628 -9.52 6.57 -24.33
N LYS A 629 -8.93 6.61 -25.53
CA LYS A 629 -9.40 7.38 -26.68
C LYS A 629 -9.85 6.46 -27.81
N ALA A 630 -10.91 6.85 -28.53
CA ALA A 630 -11.47 6.07 -29.62
C ALA A 630 -10.54 6.06 -30.85
N VAL A 631 -10.31 4.87 -31.41
CA VAL A 631 -9.50 4.68 -32.63
C VAL A 631 -10.40 4.42 -33.84
N PHE A 632 -10.03 5.00 -34.97
CA PHE A 632 -10.78 4.98 -36.22
C PHE A 632 -9.91 4.40 -37.36
N PRO A 633 -10.49 3.57 -38.26
CA PRO A 633 -9.76 3.04 -39.40
C PRO A 633 -9.59 4.10 -40.50
N ALA A 634 -8.45 4.03 -41.19
CA ALA A 634 -8.01 4.98 -42.22
C ALA A 634 -9.11 5.36 -43.21
N GLY A 635 -9.30 6.68 -43.42
CA GLY A 635 -10.37 7.21 -44.26
C GLY A 635 -11.70 7.44 -43.53
N SER A 636 -11.71 7.29 -42.21
CA SER A 636 -12.77 7.82 -41.35
C SER A 636 -12.83 9.35 -41.44
N SER A 637 -14.03 9.92 -41.23
CA SER A 637 -14.24 11.37 -41.33
C SER A 637 -14.95 11.92 -40.10
N VAL A 638 -14.34 12.94 -39.49
CA VAL A 638 -14.89 13.70 -38.35
C VAL A 638 -16.26 14.27 -38.69
N ALA A 639 -16.40 14.86 -39.88
CA ALA A 639 -17.64 15.50 -40.31
C ALA A 639 -18.80 14.51 -40.51
N GLN A 640 -18.52 13.21 -40.69
CA GLN A 640 -19.52 12.17 -40.88
C GLN A 640 -19.94 11.46 -39.57
N GLN A 641 -19.31 11.77 -38.43
CA GLN A 641 -19.70 11.14 -37.16
C GLN A 641 -21.09 11.61 -36.69
N PRO A 642 -21.86 10.75 -35.99
CA PRO A 642 -23.15 11.13 -35.42
C PRO A 642 -22.98 12.25 -34.39
N GLN A 643 -23.82 13.29 -34.43
CA GLN A 643 -23.84 14.38 -33.46
C GLN A 643 -25.14 14.35 -32.64
N LEU A 644 -25.05 14.63 -31.34
CA LEU A 644 -26.19 14.64 -30.42
C LEU A 644 -27.18 15.77 -30.76
N GLY A 645 -28.45 15.40 -30.96
CA GLY A 645 -29.53 16.33 -31.26
C GLY A 645 -29.89 17.21 -30.06
N ASN A 646 -30.40 18.42 -30.32
CA ASN A 646 -30.63 19.43 -29.28
C ASN A 646 -31.80 19.11 -28.33
N THR A 647 -32.59 18.08 -28.60
CA THR A 647 -33.81 17.74 -27.83
C THR A 647 -33.94 16.24 -27.55
N TYR A 648 -34.44 15.94 -26.36
CA TYR A 648 -34.88 14.62 -25.93
C TYR A 648 -36.36 14.64 -25.55
N VAL A 649 -36.95 13.46 -25.43
CA VAL A 649 -38.35 13.25 -25.03
C VAL A 649 -38.38 12.23 -23.90
N CYS A 650 -38.96 12.59 -22.77
CA CYS A 650 -39.33 11.63 -21.74
C CYS A 650 -40.75 11.10 -22.02
N GLU A 651 -40.91 9.79 -22.04
CA GLU A 651 -42.21 9.11 -21.94
C GLU A 651 -42.33 8.50 -20.53
N ARG A 652 -43.48 8.71 -19.89
CA ARG A 652 -43.78 8.17 -18.54
C ARG A 652 -45.05 7.32 -18.55
N PRO A 653 -45.12 6.17 -17.87
CA PRO A 653 -46.37 5.44 -17.64
C PRO A 653 -47.33 6.21 -16.70
N PRO A 654 -48.64 6.32 -17.00
CA PRO A 654 -49.28 6.09 -18.30
C PRO A 654 -48.94 7.21 -19.29
N ALA A 655 -48.65 6.85 -20.54
CA ALA A 655 -48.00 7.66 -21.58
C ALA A 655 -48.26 9.19 -21.54
N VAL A 656 -47.38 9.92 -20.84
CA VAL A 656 -47.24 11.38 -20.94
C VAL A 656 -45.89 11.71 -21.56
N ILE A 657 -45.92 12.54 -22.61
CA ILE A 657 -44.75 12.97 -23.39
C ILE A 657 -44.28 14.33 -22.88
N ILE A 658 -43.04 14.41 -22.39
CA ILE A 658 -42.41 15.63 -21.87
C ILE A 658 -41.12 15.91 -22.68
N PRO A 659 -41.09 16.94 -23.56
CA PRO A 659 -39.89 17.31 -24.29
C PRO A 659 -38.91 18.09 -23.40
N GLY A 660 -37.61 17.86 -23.60
CA GLY A 660 -36.51 18.56 -22.93
C GLY A 660 -35.38 18.94 -23.89
N ALA A 661 -34.50 19.84 -23.44
CA ALA A 661 -33.32 20.26 -24.20
C ALA A 661 -32.06 19.59 -23.66
N VAL A 662 -31.19 19.13 -24.56
CA VAL A 662 -29.92 18.48 -24.21
C VAL A 662 -28.93 19.49 -23.63
N ASN A 663 -28.21 19.13 -22.56
CA ASN A 663 -27.12 19.95 -22.04
C ASN A 663 -25.80 19.63 -22.79
N PHE A 664 -25.14 20.65 -23.30
CA PHE A 664 -23.84 20.54 -23.97
C PHE A 664 -22.67 21.03 -23.09
N GLY A 665 -22.95 21.46 -21.86
CA GLY A 665 -21.95 21.93 -20.88
C GLY A 665 -21.54 20.88 -19.84
N GLY A 666 -21.76 19.58 -20.11
CA GLY A 666 -21.58 18.50 -19.12
C GLY A 666 -22.85 18.15 -18.35
N GLU A 667 -22.69 17.50 -17.20
CA GLU A 667 -23.82 17.01 -16.40
C GLU A 667 -24.61 18.16 -15.74
N PRO A 668 -25.95 18.21 -15.87
CA PRO A 668 -26.75 19.21 -15.19
C PRO A 668 -26.92 18.88 -13.69
N ALA A 669 -26.65 19.89 -12.86
CA ALA A 669 -26.70 19.81 -11.41
C ALA A 669 -28.10 19.52 -10.84
N GLY A 670 -28.15 18.74 -9.77
CA GLY A 670 -29.39 18.25 -9.15
C GLY A 670 -29.96 17.02 -9.85
N LEU A 671 -30.89 16.33 -9.18
CA LEU A 671 -31.35 14.97 -9.54
C LEU A 671 -32.35 14.91 -10.71
N GLY A 672 -32.45 15.95 -11.54
CA GLY A 672 -33.47 16.06 -12.59
C GLY A 672 -33.20 15.16 -13.82
N ARG A 673 -34.27 14.74 -14.50
CA ARG A 673 -34.21 14.08 -15.82
C ARG A 673 -33.38 14.88 -16.80
N ALA A 674 -32.40 14.27 -17.44
CA ALA A 674 -31.58 14.93 -18.45
C ALA A 674 -30.95 13.96 -19.46
N VAL A 675 -30.59 14.51 -20.62
CA VAL A 675 -29.61 13.94 -21.55
C VAL A 675 -28.54 15.00 -21.80
N TRP A 676 -27.26 14.63 -21.76
CA TRP A 676 -26.15 15.57 -21.94
C TRP A 676 -24.97 14.96 -22.69
N ALA A 677 -24.19 15.82 -23.34
CA ALA A 677 -22.86 15.46 -23.82
C ALA A 677 -21.90 15.37 -22.62
N ALA A 678 -21.31 14.20 -22.41
CA ALA A 678 -20.25 13.99 -21.43
C ALA A 678 -18.87 14.25 -22.06
N GLY A 679 -17.93 14.73 -21.27
CA GLY A 679 -16.56 14.99 -21.70
C GLY A 679 -15.66 13.78 -21.46
N GLU A 680 -14.57 14.02 -20.74
CA GLU A 680 -13.85 12.95 -20.02
C GLU A 680 -14.77 12.37 -18.94
N LEU A 681 -14.80 11.05 -18.78
CA LEU A 681 -15.62 10.38 -17.76
C LEU A 681 -15.00 9.04 -17.33
N ALA A 682 -15.13 8.71 -16.05
CA ALA A 682 -14.89 7.37 -15.53
C ALA A 682 -16.20 6.56 -15.57
N THR A 683 -16.14 5.29 -15.99
CA THR A 683 -17.28 4.36 -15.97
C THR A 683 -17.30 3.47 -14.74
N HIS A 684 -18.39 2.72 -14.55
CA HIS A 684 -18.56 1.77 -13.45
C HIS A 684 -17.48 0.66 -13.41
N ASN A 685 -16.98 0.23 -14.57
CA ASN A 685 -15.86 -0.70 -14.70
C ASN A 685 -14.47 -0.03 -14.63
N ALA A 686 -14.35 1.08 -13.90
CA ALA A 686 -13.13 1.86 -13.64
C ALA A 686 -12.37 2.40 -14.88
N LEU A 687 -12.90 2.23 -16.10
CA LEU A 687 -12.29 2.79 -17.30
C LEU A 687 -12.51 4.32 -17.36
N LEU A 688 -11.41 5.05 -17.50
CA LEU A 688 -11.42 6.48 -17.79
C LEU A 688 -11.41 6.66 -19.32
N PHE A 689 -12.36 7.41 -19.86
CA PHE A 689 -12.45 7.72 -21.30
C PHE A 689 -12.24 9.21 -21.56
N ASP A 690 -11.47 9.54 -22.60
CA ASP A 690 -11.24 10.92 -23.06
C ASP A 690 -12.51 11.54 -23.66
N ASN A 691 -12.51 12.86 -23.85
CA ASN A 691 -13.43 13.52 -24.78
C ASN A 691 -13.30 12.84 -26.16
N PRO A 692 -14.34 12.14 -26.63
CA PRO A 692 -14.19 11.10 -27.64
C PRO A 692 -14.13 11.65 -29.08
N THR A 693 -14.07 12.97 -29.25
CA THR A 693 -14.01 13.65 -30.55
C THR A 693 -12.99 12.95 -31.47
N PRO A 694 -13.42 12.35 -32.59
CA PRO A 694 -14.62 12.72 -33.34
C PRO A 694 -15.94 11.98 -33.00
N GLY A 695 -15.96 10.99 -32.10
CA GLY A 695 -17.20 10.39 -31.56
C GLY A 695 -17.83 11.20 -30.42
N TRP A 696 -18.84 10.64 -29.74
CA TRP A 696 -19.55 11.28 -28.60
C TRP A 696 -19.73 10.36 -27.39
N ASN A 697 -19.68 10.95 -26.19
CA ASN A 697 -20.10 10.34 -24.92
C ASN A 697 -21.41 11.02 -24.51
N VAL A 698 -22.42 10.26 -24.10
CA VAL A 698 -23.77 10.80 -23.80
C VAL A 698 -24.27 10.22 -22.48
N GLY A 699 -24.46 11.07 -21.48
CA GLY A 699 -25.13 10.71 -20.22
C GLY A 699 -26.64 10.86 -20.32
N ALA A 700 -27.39 9.98 -19.66
CA ALA A 700 -28.85 10.01 -19.61
C ALA A 700 -29.37 9.63 -18.21
N ARG A 701 -29.91 10.61 -17.46
CA ARG A 701 -30.45 10.40 -16.11
C ARG A 701 -31.96 10.19 -16.16
N THR A 702 -32.40 8.96 -15.93
CA THR A 702 -33.80 8.53 -15.79
C THR A 702 -34.30 8.65 -14.35
N GLU A 703 -35.62 8.65 -14.13
CA GLU A 703 -36.23 8.18 -12.87
C GLU A 703 -36.71 6.72 -13.06
N VAL A 704 -37.10 6.04 -11.98
CA VAL A 704 -37.72 4.70 -12.04
C VAL A 704 -38.98 4.74 -12.92
N ASP A 705 -39.16 3.70 -13.75
CA ASP A 705 -40.22 3.53 -14.76
C ASP A 705 -40.22 4.56 -15.93
N ASP A 706 -39.24 5.47 -16.00
CA ASP A 706 -39.14 6.44 -17.10
C ASP A 706 -38.46 5.86 -18.35
N THR A 707 -38.90 6.31 -19.53
CA THR A 707 -38.20 6.08 -20.80
C THR A 707 -37.72 7.42 -21.38
N LEU A 708 -36.42 7.55 -21.66
CA LEU A 708 -35.83 8.69 -22.37
C LEU A 708 -35.53 8.32 -23.82
N HIS A 709 -36.08 9.10 -24.76
CA HIS A 709 -35.79 9.00 -26.18
C HIS A 709 -34.97 10.21 -26.64
N PHE A 710 -33.84 9.98 -27.31
CA PHE A 710 -33.08 11.03 -27.98
C PHE A 710 -32.54 10.55 -29.33
N HIS A 711 -31.99 11.48 -30.11
CA HIS A 711 -31.55 11.22 -31.47
C HIS A 711 -30.18 11.82 -31.73
N LEU A 712 -29.40 11.15 -32.58
CA LEU A 712 -28.19 11.67 -33.20
C LEU A 712 -28.42 11.76 -34.70
N GLN A 713 -27.80 12.76 -35.32
CA GLN A 713 -27.85 12.98 -36.77
C GLN A 713 -26.44 13.14 -37.33
N THR A 714 -26.24 12.71 -38.57
CA THR A 714 -24.96 12.82 -39.31
C THR A 714 -25.03 13.88 -40.40
N SER A 715 -23.85 14.37 -40.83
CA SER A 715 -23.69 14.93 -42.18
C SER A 715 -23.87 13.84 -43.25
N PRO A 716 -24.09 14.18 -44.53
CA PRO A 716 -24.18 13.22 -45.63
C PRO A 716 -23.17 12.06 -45.58
N ILE A 717 -23.69 10.83 -45.41
CA ILE A 717 -22.92 9.59 -45.47
C ILE A 717 -23.06 8.93 -46.84
N SER A 718 -22.12 8.07 -47.20
CA SER A 718 -22.13 7.28 -48.45
C SER A 718 -21.33 5.99 -48.25
N GLY A 719 -21.75 4.95 -48.96
CA GLY A 719 -21.28 3.57 -48.79
C GLY A 719 -21.80 2.89 -47.53
N ARG A 720 -21.28 1.70 -47.29
CA ARG A 720 -21.57 0.86 -46.13
C ARG A 720 -20.76 1.30 -44.90
N ARG A 721 -21.38 1.27 -43.72
CA ARG A 721 -20.84 1.75 -42.43
C ARG A 721 -21.27 0.85 -41.27
N ARG A 722 -20.53 0.89 -40.17
CA ARG A 722 -20.93 0.29 -38.88
C ARG A 722 -21.11 1.40 -37.83
N VAL A 723 -22.27 1.45 -37.18
CA VAL A 723 -22.55 2.30 -36.01
C VAL A 723 -22.22 1.49 -34.76
N LEU A 724 -21.43 2.04 -33.85
CA LEU A 724 -20.92 1.37 -32.65
C LEU A 724 -21.12 2.26 -31.40
N VAL A 725 -21.59 1.65 -30.30
CA VAL A 725 -21.76 2.29 -28.97
C VAL A 725 -21.49 1.27 -27.86
N HIS A 726 -20.72 1.62 -26.84
CA HIS A 726 -20.68 0.84 -25.60
C HIS A 726 -21.63 1.46 -24.56
N VAL A 727 -22.31 0.63 -23.77
CA VAL A 727 -23.23 1.10 -22.72
C VAL A 727 -22.64 0.82 -21.34
N GLY A 728 -22.74 1.77 -20.41
CA GLY A 728 -22.33 1.60 -19.02
C GLY A 728 -23.00 2.63 -18.10
N PHE A 729 -22.43 2.84 -16.91
CA PHE A 729 -22.85 3.91 -15.99
C PHE A 729 -21.66 4.86 -15.73
N ILE A 730 -21.95 6.13 -15.42
CA ILE A 730 -20.94 7.14 -15.08
C ILE A 730 -20.60 7.04 -13.59
N HIS A 731 -19.31 7.16 -13.28
CA HIS A 731 -18.69 7.17 -11.94
C HIS A 731 -18.85 5.87 -11.13
N GLY A 732 -17.75 5.12 -10.97
CA GLY A 732 -17.52 4.21 -9.83
C GLY A 732 -18.48 3.03 -9.63
N ALA A 733 -18.27 2.30 -8.54
CA ALA A 733 -19.13 1.21 -8.09
C ALA A 733 -20.38 1.77 -7.38
N GLY A 734 -21.26 2.38 -8.16
CA GLY A 734 -22.55 2.90 -7.69
C GLY A 734 -23.53 1.83 -7.24
N GLY A 735 -24.67 2.25 -6.68
CA GLY A 735 -25.74 1.35 -6.25
C GLY A 735 -26.27 0.44 -7.37
N GLY A 736 -27.09 -0.55 -6.99
CA GLY A 736 -27.58 -1.60 -7.90
C GLY A 736 -28.33 -1.03 -9.09
N ASN A 737 -27.64 -0.89 -10.22
CA ASN A 737 -28.11 -0.16 -11.39
C ASN A 737 -28.52 -1.13 -12.50
N ASP A 738 -29.64 -0.86 -13.13
CA ASP A 738 -30.17 -1.58 -14.29
C ASP A 738 -30.58 -0.55 -15.35
N ALA A 739 -30.06 -0.69 -16.57
CA ALA A 739 -30.52 0.07 -17.72
C ALA A 739 -30.66 -0.79 -18.98
N GLN A 740 -31.81 -0.68 -19.63
CA GLN A 740 -32.03 -1.21 -20.97
C GLN A 740 -31.86 -0.06 -21.99
N VAL A 741 -31.00 -0.28 -22.99
CA VAL A 741 -30.74 0.66 -24.08
C VAL A 741 -31.08 0.03 -25.42
N GLU A 742 -31.99 0.66 -26.15
CA GLU A 742 -32.37 0.28 -27.50
C GLU A 742 -31.88 1.33 -28.51
N MET A 743 -31.09 0.90 -29.49
CA MET A 743 -30.63 1.68 -30.63
C MET A 743 -31.43 1.31 -31.88
N ARG A 744 -31.91 2.30 -32.63
CA ARG A 744 -32.43 2.10 -34.00
C ARG A 744 -31.72 3.05 -34.96
N CYS A 745 -31.32 2.54 -36.13
CA CYS A 745 -30.75 3.33 -37.21
C CYS A 745 -31.77 3.49 -38.35
N GLY A 746 -31.73 4.63 -39.04
CA GLY A 746 -32.45 4.83 -40.30
C GLY A 746 -31.74 5.79 -41.24
N VAL A 747 -31.78 5.49 -42.54
CA VAL A 747 -31.11 6.27 -43.59
C VAL A 747 -32.13 6.93 -44.53
N LEU A 748 -32.04 8.26 -44.65
CA LEU A 748 -32.93 9.08 -45.47
C LEU A 748 -32.15 9.61 -46.69
N PRO A 749 -32.60 9.37 -47.93
CA PRO A 749 -31.84 9.73 -49.12
C PRO A 749 -31.77 11.26 -49.31
N ILE A 750 -30.67 11.75 -49.91
CA ILE A 750 -30.52 13.18 -50.22
C ILE A 750 -31.27 13.51 -51.52
N GLY A 751 -32.59 13.58 -51.40
CA GLY A 751 -33.52 13.80 -52.52
C GLY A 751 -34.91 13.24 -52.24
N PRO A 752 -35.74 13.04 -53.28
CA PRO A 752 -37.04 12.37 -53.12
C PRO A 752 -36.84 10.86 -52.87
N GLY A 753 -37.27 10.38 -51.71
CA GLY A 753 -37.28 8.97 -51.35
C GLY A 753 -37.90 8.74 -49.97
N ALA A 754 -37.88 7.49 -49.50
CA ALA A 754 -38.40 7.11 -48.18
C ALA A 754 -37.26 6.89 -47.18
N LEU A 755 -37.57 7.02 -45.89
CA LEU A 755 -36.68 6.57 -44.82
C LEU A 755 -36.59 5.04 -44.84
N HIS A 756 -35.39 4.48 -44.99
CA HIS A 756 -35.14 3.08 -44.67
C HIS A 756 -34.83 2.96 -43.18
N THR A 757 -35.38 1.97 -42.49
CA THR A 757 -35.17 1.74 -41.05
C THR A 757 -34.66 0.33 -40.78
N TYR A 758 -33.55 0.22 -40.06
CA TYR A 758 -33.02 -1.05 -39.59
C TYR A 758 -33.76 -1.54 -38.34
N GLY A 759 -33.54 -2.80 -37.97
CA GLY A 759 -34.10 -3.37 -36.75
C GLY A 759 -33.55 -2.69 -35.48
N PRO A 760 -34.25 -2.83 -34.34
CA PRO A 760 -33.70 -2.40 -33.07
C PRO A 760 -32.58 -3.34 -32.60
N VAL A 761 -31.50 -2.76 -32.09
CA VAL A 761 -30.42 -3.46 -31.39
C VAL A 761 -30.56 -3.08 -29.91
N ILE A 762 -30.65 -4.07 -29.02
CA ILE A 762 -30.94 -3.86 -27.60
C ILE A 762 -29.78 -4.41 -26.78
N ALA A 763 -29.31 -3.61 -25.83
CA ALA A 763 -28.39 -3.99 -24.78
C ALA A 763 -29.07 -3.82 -23.42
N HIS A 764 -28.68 -4.67 -22.47
CA HIS A 764 -29.04 -4.59 -21.07
C HIS A 764 -27.74 -4.53 -20.30
N VAL A 765 -27.58 -3.52 -19.44
CA VAL A 765 -26.40 -3.36 -18.59
C VAL A 765 -26.84 -3.30 -17.14
N VAL A 766 -26.15 -4.04 -16.28
CA VAL A 766 -26.48 -4.18 -14.86
C VAL A 766 -25.20 -4.03 -14.04
N ASN A 767 -25.17 -3.10 -13.10
CA ASN A 767 -24.11 -3.01 -12.09
C ASN A 767 -24.65 -3.62 -10.78
N PRO A 768 -24.18 -4.81 -10.35
CA PRO A 768 -24.68 -5.45 -9.13
C PRO A 768 -24.30 -4.67 -7.87
N VAL A 769 -25.09 -4.82 -6.80
CA VAL A 769 -24.73 -4.25 -5.48
C VAL A 769 -23.57 -5.04 -4.90
N GLY A 770 -22.37 -4.46 -4.87
CA GLY A 770 -21.18 -5.05 -4.24
C GLY A 770 -20.46 -6.14 -5.04
N GLY A 771 -21.02 -6.58 -6.18
CA GLY A 771 -20.34 -7.49 -7.11
C GLY A 771 -19.37 -6.75 -8.06
N PRO A 772 -18.55 -7.49 -8.83
CA PRO A 772 -17.67 -6.89 -9.83
C PRO A 772 -18.47 -6.15 -10.93
N PRO A 773 -17.97 -5.02 -11.43
CA PRO A 773 -18.67 -4.22 -12.44
C PRO A 773 -18.72 -4.97 -13.77
N SER A 774 -19.92 -5.04 -14.38
CA SER A 774 -20.13 -5.79 -15.62
C SER A 774 -19.42 -5.16 -16.83
N PRO A 775 -18.99 -5.95 -17.82
CA PRO A 775 -18.49 -5.43 -19.11
C PRO A 775 -19.53 -4.54 -19.80
N MET A 776 -19.07 -3.52 -20.52
CA MET A 776 -19.91 -2.54 -21.20
C MET A 776 -20.41 -3.09 -22.55
N PRO A 777 -21.67 -3.55 -22.67
CA PRO A 777 -22.14 -4.22 -23.88
C PRO A 777 -22.07 -3.32 -25.11
N LEU A 778 -21.58 -3.89 -26.21
CA LEU A 778 -21.47 -3.23 -27.51
C LEU A 778 -22.79 -3.34 -28.30
N LEU A 779 -23.42 -2.19 -28.56
CA LEU A 779 -24.45 -2.02 -29.57
C LEU A 779 -23.79 -1.80 -30.93
N GLU A 780 -24.05 -2.69 -31.89
CA GLU A 780 -23.57 -2.58 -33.27
C GLU A 780 -24.71 -2.67 -34.29
N GLN A 781 -24.70 -1.78 -35.29
CA GLN A 781 -25.57 -1.87 -36.46
C GLN A 781 -24.81 -1.56 -37.75
N VAL A 782 -24.87 -2.49 -38.73
CA VAL A 782 -24.41 -2.28 -40.11
C VAL A 782 -25.48 -1.49 -40.88
N ILE A 783 -25.07 -0.50 -41.68
CA ILE A 783 -25.96 0.30 -42.54
C ILE A 783 -25.33 0.50 -43.92
N ASP A 784 -26.13 0.75 -44.96
CA ASP A 784 -25.66 1.28 -46.25
C ASP A 784 -26.59 2.38 -46.76
N SER A 785 -26.00 3.48 -47.21
CA SER A 785 -26.66 4.50 -48.04
C SER A 785 -27.54 3.92 -49.16
N ALA A 786 -27.11 2.85 -49.82
CA ALA A 786 -27.80 2.22 -50.94
C ALA A 786 -29.19 1.67 -50.59
N ASP A 787 -29.43 1.29 -49.32
CA ASP A 787 -30.73 0.78 -48.84
C ASP A 787 -31.84 1.86 -48.89
N SER A 788 -31.45 3.14 -48.94
CA SER A 788 -32.34 4.28 -49.17
C SER A 788 -32.69 4.51 -50.66
N GLY A 789 -32.05 3.78 -51.57
CA GLY A 789 -32.13 3.99 -53.02
C GLY A 789 -31.29 5.15 -53.57
N ALA A 790 -30.40 5.74 -52.75
CA ALA A 790 -29.53 6.85 -53.13
C ALA A 790 -28.04 6.57 -52.84
N PHE A 791 -27.16 7.25 -53.57
CA PHE A 791 -25.70 7.20 -53.35
C PHE A 791 -25.27 7.87 -52.03
N SER A 792 -26.06 8.82 -51.54
CA SER A 792 -25.80 9.54 -50.30
C SER A 792 -27.08 9.75 -49.50
N ALA A 793 -26.98 9.61 -48.18
CA ALA A 793 -28.08 9.66 -47.24
C ALA A 793 -27.70 10.41 -45.95
N TYR A 794 -28.69 10.86 -45.18
CA TYR A 794 -28.53 11.22 -43.78
C TYR A 794 -28.83 9.99 -42.93
N LEU A 795 -27.91 9.61 -42.04
CA LEU A 795 -28.19 8.67 -40.95
C LEU A 795 -28.81 9.43 -39.77
N PHE A 796 -29.93 8.90 -39.29
CA PHE A 796 -30.52 9.18 -37.99
C PHE A 796 -30.32 7.94 -37.09
N VAL A 797 -29.86 8.15 -35.87
CA VAL A 797 -29.78 7.10 -34.84
C VAL A 797 -30.64 7.53 -33.66
N SER A 798 -31.68 6.79 -33.33
CA SER A 798 -32.49 7.04 -32.12
C SER A 798 -32.10 6.08 -31.02
N PHE A 799 -31.81 6.62 -29.83
CA PHE A 799 -31.61 5.84 -28.62
C PHE A 799 -32.83 5.96 -27.71
N THR A 800 -33.21 4.84 -27.12
CA THR A 800 -34.24 4.74 -26.09
C THR A 800 -33.58 4.13 -24.86
N VAL A 801 -33.48 4.90 -23.77
CA VAL A 801 -32.91 4.47 -22.49
C VAL A 801 -34.04 4.29 -21.49
N ARG A 802 -34.09 3.14 -20.84
CA ARG A 802 -35.04 2.81 -19.77
C ARG A 802 -34.27 2.50 -18.50
N GLY A 803 -34.59 3.22 -17.43
CA GLY A 803 -34.05 2.94 -16.11
C GLY A 803 -34.87 1.89 -15.38
N GLY A 804 -34.20 0.85 -14.86
CA GLY A 804 -34.77 -0.03 -13.85
C GLY A 804 -34.59 0.58 -12.47
N ALA A 805 -33.88 -0.12 -11.58
CA ALA A 805 -33.24 0.55 -10.45
C ALA A 805 -32.11 1.44 -11.00
N VAL A 806 -32.13 2.74 -10.73
CA VAL A 806 -31.07 3.67 -11.16
C VAL A 806 -30.75 4.63 -10.03
N ASP A 807 -29.51 4.61 -9.58
CA ASP A 807 -28.91 5.60 -8.72
C ASP A 807 -28.69 6.90 -9.50
N ALA A 808 -29.28 7.99 -9.02
CA ALA A 808 -29.22 9.29 -9.66
C ALA A 808 -27.82 9.95 -9.60
N ALA A 809 -26.91 9.44 -8.76
CA ALA A 809 -25.49 9.81 -8.75
C ALA A 809 -24.65 9.04 -9.78
N HIS A 810 -25.15 7.90 -10.28
CA HIS A 810 -24.41 6.98 -11.14
C HIS A 810 -25.20 6.65 -12.43
N PRO A 811 -25.52 7.67 -13.27
CA PRO A 811 -26.48 7.55 -14.36
C PRO A 811 -25.95 6.74 -15.56
N PRO A 812 -26.84 6.13 -16.37
CA PRO A 812 -26.49 5.49 -17.63
C PRO A 812 -25.72 6.39 -18.61
N ALA A 813 -24.74 5.80 -19.31
CA ALA A 813 -23.95 6.43 -20.37
C ALA A 813 -23.84 5.58 -21.62
N LEU A 814 -23.84 6.28 -22.76
CA LEU A 814 -23.40 5.77 -24.06
C LEU A 814 -21.99 6.30 -24.33
N VAL A 815 -21.01 5.40 -24.44
CA VAL A 815 -19.59 5.75 -24.53
C VAL A 815 -19.06 5.44 -25.94
N GLY A 816 -18.31 6.40 -26.49
CA GLY A 816 -17.64 6.29 -27.79
C GLY A 816 -18.62 6.09 -28.96
N VAL A 817 -19.78 6.76 -28.95
CA VAL A 817 -20.78 6.72 -30.02
C VAL A 817 -20.16 7.19 -31.33
N ARG A 818 -20.03 6.28 -32.30
CA ARG A 818 -19.23 6.47 -33.52
C ARG A 818 -19.75 5.69 -34.71
N MET A 819 -19.33 6.08 -35.90
CA MET A 819 -19.62 5.42 -37.16
C MET A 819 -18.34 5.23 -37.98
N ILE A 820 -17.95 3.97 -38.20
CA ILE A 820 -16.74 3.62 -38.95
C ILE A 820 -17.07 3.20 -40.41
N PRO A 821 -16.17 3.46 -41.38
CA PRO A 821 -16.26 2.87 -42.72
C PRO A 821 -16.12 1.35 -42.67
N GLU A 822 -16.83 0.66 -43.56
CA GLU A 822 -16.61 -0.77 -43.86
C GLU A 822 -16.06 -0.86 -45.31
N PRO A 823 -15.00 -1.66 -45.56
CA PRO A 823 -14.29 -1.69 -46.86
C PRO A 823 -15.01 -2.48 -47.97
#